data_AF-A0A538QIC3-F1
#
_entry.id   AF-A0A538QIC3-F1
#
_cell.length_a   1.000
_cell.length_b   1.000
_cell.length_c   1.000
_cell.angle_alpha   90.00
_cell.angle_beta   90.00
_cell.angle_gamma   90.00
#
_symmetry.space_group_name_H-M   'P 1'
#
loop_
_entity.id
_entity.type
_entity.pdbx_description
1 polymer ?
#
loop_
_entity_poly.entity_id
_entity_poly.type
_entity_poly.pdbx_seq_one_letter_code
_entity_poly.pdbx_strand_id
1 'polypeptide(L)'
;MSFLSPLAFAAFALSLPLVLLYFLKVRRRERRISSLLLWDAALRDREASTFFQRLQRDPLLVLQILALLALTLALARPIVTVIGEGARKVVVVLDVSASMKARDVSPSRFDVARSDAAQLVRRLGEAAEVMVVEAGVQPTVTAALSRDHDRALAAIRAAYARDLPNRLPEALRTARALVGGDPRAEIHVFTDGAYQLGSTPETTDPRVRWIGVGRRSQNVGITNLSVRKSYTGSFDYQAFVSLVNYTPESQTFDFSLEVDGRTLAEKSVTLEPSVRRSVVLPFTHNGGGAVAARLHIDDDLASDNVAWAVLPPPRKIAVTLVSPGNLFLEKVLKTDPQVALDVKTPDQYAGGMGEADVVVVDSTAPPRVGPGRFVFVNTVPADVPIEVLGRIEQPTIMDWDRQHPVMRHVEFAKVAIEDALRLRPLSAGRPLVEAVGGPLIYALEEQDRKAVVIGFDLFKTDFPLRVAFPLILSNTLRWLHPAALDQSSLQVAAGQPILLPVAHGIASATITTPSGRTVKAPITRGAVSFTETDEVGLYTLSTVRGDLRVAVNLMDADESNLTPRPLPAPSGPGPQAAAPQPVQRDLWPFFVVLAILLLALEGLLYWRRQTGGRPVLPAGAGDRWALALRGSLVLLLALTLTRPVLPRWVDRQNVVFLLDLSDSVSLAARERAYRFMAESVRHLRSGDRHSVIVFGEEAVVDQPLSNRTGVDRPKAQVGGHGTNIFQAIQLALATLPPGHANRIVMLTDGRQNAGNALAGAQAAKNAGADIYYVAAPLTFTQEVVAESMVLPQEVKYGEPFQAKVVVWSHRDTQGRVSLFRNGEFLGSQIVRLSAGKNVFAYRQ
;
A
#
# COMPACT_ATOMS: atom_id res chain seq x y z
N MET A 1 9.30 30.10 -36.31
CA MET A 1 8.10 30.45 -35.53
C MET A 1 6.92 29.68 -36.11
N SER A 2 6.09 29.11 -35.26
CA SER A 2 4.81 28.50 -35.65
C SER A 2 3.68 29.09 -34.81
N PHE A 3 2.43 28.90 -35.24
CA PHE A 3 1.24 29.41 -34.55
C PHE A 3 0.40 28.23 -34.06
N LEU A 4 0.06 28.20 -32.76
CA LEU A 4 -0.75 27.11 -32.21
C LEU A 4 -2.23 27.22 -32.61
N SER A 5 -2.71 28.43 -32.92
CA SER A 5 -4.12 28.71 -33.25
C SER A 5 -4.22 29.63 -34.48
N PRO A 6 -3.87 29.15 -35.69
CA PRO A 6 -3.86 29.98 -36.89
C PRO A 6 -5.24 30.56 -37.26
N LEU A 7 -6.34 29.90 -36.85
CA LEU A 7 -7.71 30.41 -37.02
C LEU A 7 -7.95 31.74 -36.29
N ALA A 8 -7.15 32.09 -35.29
CA ALA A 8 -7.27 33.34 -34.55
C ALA A 8 -7.06 34.59 -35.42
N PHE A 9 -6.35 34.47 -36.57
CA PHE A 9 -6.22 35.58 -37.51
C PHE A 9 -7.57 36.04 -38.08
N ALA A 10 -8.60 35.19 -38.10
CA ALA A 10 -9.95 35.58 -38.49
C ALA A 10 -10.53 36.67 -37.58
N ALA A 11 -10.12 36.74 -36.31
CA ALA A 11 -10.56 37.79 -35.39
C ALA A 11 -10.08 39.19 -35.82
N PHE A 12 -9.04 39.29 -36.67
CA PHE A 12 -8.61 40.58 -37.24
C PHE A 12 -9.66 41.19 -38.16
N ALA A 13 -10.63 40.40 -38.67
CA ALA A 13 -11.77 40.91 -39.40
C ALA A 13 -12.64 41.89 -38.57
N LEU A 14 -12.51 41.91 -37.24
CA LEU A 14 -13.12 42.94 -36.37
C LEU A 14 -12.60 44.36 -36.64
N SER A 15 -11.50 44.51 -37.40
CA SER A 15 -11.04 45.80 -37.89
C SER A 15 -12.00 46.43 -38.91
N LEU A 16 -12.72 45.63 -39.72
CA LEU A 16 -13.71 46.14 -40.68
C LEU A 16 -14.85 46.91 -40.01
N PRO A 17 -15.61 46.34 -39.03
CA PRO A 17 -16.66 47.07 -38.36
C PRO A 17 -16.12 48.25 -37.55
N LEU A 18 -14.90 48.16 -37.00
CA LEU A 18 -14.26 49.27 -36.31
C LEU A 18 -14.03 50.47 -37.24
N VAL A 19 -13.48 50.22 -38.44
CA VAL A 19 -13.27 51.23 -39.47
C VAL A 19 -14.62 51.76 -39.98
N LEU A 20 -15.61 50.89 -40.18
CA LEU A 20 -16.96 51.29 -40.59
C LEU A 20 -17.63 52.22 -39.56
N LEU A 21 -17.54 51.89 -38.27
CA LEU A 21 -18.06 52.73 -37.17
C LEU A 21 -17.33 54.08 -37.08
N TYR A 22 -16.03 54.12 -37.36
CA TYR A 22 -15.28 55.37 -37.47
C TYR A 22 -15.84 56.26 -38.58
N PHE A 23 -16.18 55.69 -39.74
CA PHE A 23 -16.77 56.43 -40.85
C PHE A 23 -18.22 56.88 -40.60
N LEU A 24 -19.03 56.04 -39.93
CA LEU A 24 -20.40 56.38 -39.55
C LEU A 24 -20.47 57.52 -38.52
N LYS A 25 -19.36 57.80 -37.81
CA LYS A 25 -19.25 58.90 -36.84
C LYS A 25 -19.08 60.25 -37.55
N VAL A 26 -20.07 60.68 -38.31
CA VAL A 26 -20.11 62.04 -38.89
C VAL A 26 -20.41 63.04 -37.78
N ARG A 27 -19.39 63.68 -37.21
CA ARG A 27 -19.58 64.81 -36.29
C ARG A 27 -19.93 66.07 -37.09
N ARG A 28 -21.22 66.35 -37.25
CA ARG A 28 -21.71 67.66 -37.69
C ARG A 28 -21.73 68.58 -36.47
N ARG A 29 -20.90 69.63 -36.45
CA ARG A 29 -21.02 70.72 -35.49
C ARG A 29 -21.94 71.76 -36.11
N GLU A 30 -23.18 71.83 -35.61
CA GLU A 30 -24.06 72.94 -35.95
C GLU A 30 -23.49 74.21 -35.32
N ARG A 31 -23.09 75.16 -36.17
CA ARG A 31 -22.73 76.51 -35.75
C ARG A 31 -23.76 77.45 -36.33
N ARG A 32 -24.42 78.21 -35.45
CA ARG A 32 -25.32 79.28 -35.85
C ARG A 32 -24.47 80.43 -36.37
N ILE A 33 -24.63 80.75 -37.64
CA ILE A 33 -23.96 81.85 -38.33
C ILE A 33 -25.02 82.78 -38.91
N SER A 34 -24.68 84.07 -39.00
CA SER A 34 -25.63 85.14 -39.31
C SER A 34 -26.11 85.15 -40.76
N SER A 35 -25.40 84.50 -41.70
CA SER A 35 -25.83 84.35 -43.10
C SER A 35 -25.14 83.13 -43.77
N LEU A 36 -25.91 82.37 -44.56
CA LEU A 36 -25.41 81.24 -45.37
C LEU A 36 -24.83 81.68 -46.74
N LEU A 37 -25.07 82.92 -47.15
CA LEU A 37 -24.76 83.42 -48.50
C LEU A 37 -23.24 83.43 -48.80
N LEU A 38 -22.42 83.66 -47.76
CA LEU A 38 -20.96 83.63 -47.84
C LEU A 38 -20.35 82.22 -47.80
N TRP A 39 -21.16 81.19 -47.53
CA TRP A 39 -20.72 79.80 -47.42
C TRP A 39 -21.05 78.94 -48.64
N ASP A 40 -21.75 79.49 -49.65
CA ASP A 40 -22.09 78.76 -50.88
C ASP A 40 -20.84 78.34 -51.68
N ALA A 41 -19.80 79.19 -51.69
CA ALA A 41 -18.50 78.87 -52.29
C ALA A 41 -17.73 77.78 -51.51
N ALA A 42 -17.87 77.72 -50.18
CA ALA A 42 -17.22 76.72 -49.32
C ALA A 42 -17.99 75.38 -49.26
N LEU A 43 -19.27 75.37 -49.64
CA LEU A 43 -20.09 74.17 -49.75
C LEU A 43 -19.80 73.39 -51.04
N ARG A 44 -19.36 74.08 -52.11
CA ARG A 44 -18.96 73.47 -53.40
C ARG A 44 -17.59 72.77 -53.33
N ASP A 45 -16.73 73.13 -52.39
CA ASP A 45 -15.38 72.55 -52.24
C ASP A 45 -15.37 71.18 -51.52
N ARG A 46 -16.52 70.51 -51.47
CA ARG A 46 -16.78 69.36 -50.59
C ARG A 46 -16.93 68.02 -51.31
N GLU A 47 -16.58 67.92 -52.59
CA GLU A 47 -16.79 66.71 -53.38
C GLU A 47 -15.53 65.91 -53.75
N ALA A 48 -14.30 66.40 -53.55
CA ALA A 48 -13.12 65.68 -54.04
C ALA A 48 -11.90 65.69 -53.10
N SER A 49 -11.98 64.95 -51.98
CA SER A 49 -10.79 64.42 -51.24
C SER A 49 -11.16 63.58 -50.00
N THR A 50 -12.38 63.04 -49.94
CA THR A 50 -13.03 62.77 -48.65
C THR A 50 -12.80 61.38 -48.08
N PHE A 51 -12.17 60.46 -48.83
CA PHE A 51 -12.09 59.04 -48.45
C PHE A 51 -10.75 58.66 -47.76
N PHE A 52 -9.60 58.78 -48.44
CA PHE A 52 -8.31 58.32 -47.90
C PHE A 52 -7.58 59.33 -46.99
N GLN A 53 -7.72 60.64 -47.22
CA GLN A 53 -7.00 61.65 -46.42
C GLN A 53 -7.51 61.77 -44.96
N ARG A 54 -8.77 61.40 -44.70
CA ARG A 54 -9.33 61.39 -43.33
C ARG A 54 -8.91 60.18 -42.51
N LEU A 55 -8.60 59.06 -43.17
CA LEU A 55 -8.14 57.84 -42.51
C LEU A 55 -6.72 58.01 -41.95
N GLN A 56 -5.86 58.77 -42.63
CA GLN A 56 -4.47 59.01 -42.24
C GLN A 56 -4.28 60.03 -41.09
N ARG A 57 -5.31 60.77 -40.69
CA ARG A 57 -5.17 61.92 -39.77
C ARG A 57 -5.63 61.67 -38.33
N ASP A 58 -6.27 60.54 -38.02
CA ASP A 58 -6.63 60.23 -36.63
C ASP A 58 -5.69 59.18 -36.00
N PRO A 59 -4.71 59.59 -35.18
CA PRO A 59 -3.78 58.65 -34.54
C PRO A 59 -4.49 57.63 -33.63
N LEU A 60 -5.70 57.93 -33.14
CA LEU A 60 -6.47 57.02 -32.30
C LEU A 60 -6.92 55.77 -33.06
N LEU A 61 -7.39 55.92 -34.31
CA LEU A 61 -7.84 54.78 -35.11
C LEU A 61 -6.66 53.85 -35.45
N VAL A 62 -5.51 54.43 -35.79
CA VAL A 62 -4.27 53.67 -36.05
C VAL A 62 -3.85 52.88 -34.83
N LEU A 63 -3.88 53.49 -33.63
CA LEU A 63 -3.55 52.80 -32.39
C LEU A 63 -4.54 51.67 -32.07
N GLN A 64 -5.83 51.84 -32.35
CA GLN A 64 -6.84 50.78 -32.15
C GLN A 64 -6.63 49.59 -33.11
N ILE A 65 -6.31 49.86 -34.38
CA ILE A 65 -6.01 48.80 -35.36
C ILE A 65 -4.72 48.06 -34.97
N LEU A 66 -3.68 48.78 -34.53
CA LEU A 66 -2.44 48.17 -34.04
C LEU A 66 -2.66 47.36 -32.76
N ALA A 67 -3.49 47.85 -31.83
CA ALA A 67 -3.86 47.10 -30.63
C ALA A 67 -4.63 45.82 -30.98
N LEU A 68 -5.59 45.91 -31.91
CA LEU A 68 -6.33 44.74 -32.39
C LEU A 68 -5.40 43.74 -33.09
N LEU A 69 -4.46 44.22 -33.92
CA LEU A 69 -3.44 43.37 -34.53
C LEU A 69 -2.60 42.65 -33.47
N ALA A 70 -2.12 43.37 -32.45
CA ALA A 70 -1.38 42.79 -31.34
C ALA A 70 -2.22 41.74 -30.57
N LEU A 71 -3.50 42.01 -30.30
CA LEU A 71 -4.41 41.03 -29.68
C LEU A 71 -4.63 39.80 -30.56
N THR A 72 -4.78 39.96 -31.87
CA THR A 72 -4.94 38.82 -32.79
C THR A 72 -3.67 37.98 -32.87
N LEU A 73 -2.50 38.61 -32.83
CA LEU A 73 -1.20 37.92 -32.72
C LEU A 73 -1.08 37.21 -31.38
N ALA A 74 -1.51 37.82 -30.27
CA ALA A 74 -1.56 37.13 -28.98
C ALA A 74 -2.48 35.90 -29.04
N LEU A 75 -3.66 36.03 -29.64
CA LEU A 75 -4.65 34.98 -29.76
C LEU A 75 -4.20 33.84 -30.70
N ALA A 76 -3.36 34.14 -31.69
CA ALA A 76 -2.73 33.18 -32.60
C ALA A 76 -1.61 32.35 -31.93
N ARG A 77 -1.21 32.74 -30.71
CA ARG A 77 -0.18 32.09 -29.86
C ARG A 77 1.09 31.72 -30.66
N PRO A 78 1.86 32.72 -31.14
CA PRO A 78 3.14 32.50 -31.78
C PRO A 78 4.11 31.85 -30.81
N ILE A 79 4.71 30.75 -31.25
CA ILE A 79 5.72 30.01 -30.51
C ILE A 79 7.09 30.14 -31.18
N VAL A 80 8.11 30.34 -30.35
CA VAL A 80 9.51 30.22 -30.75
C VAL A 80 10.07 28.97 -30.12
N THR A 81 10.69 28.14 -30.96
CA THR A 81 11.50 27.02 -30.49
C THR A 81 12.86 27.56 -30.08
N VAL A 82 13.11 27.62 -28.77
CA VAL A 82 14.41 27.99 -28.21
C VAL A 82 15.11 26.71 -27.79
N ILE A 83 16.39 26.60 -28.11
CA ILE A 83 17.25 25.52 -27.64
C ILE A 83 17.49 25.75 -26.15
N GLY A 84 16.97 24.87 -25.29
CA GLY A 84 17.07 25.01 -23.84
C GLY A 84 17.16 23.67 -23.15
N GLU A 85 17.59 23.69 -21.89
CA GLU A 85 17.47 22.53 -21.01
C GLU A 85 15.97 22.29 -20.77
N GLY A 86 15.44 21.14 -21.23
CA GLY A 86 14.03 20.80 -21.04
C GLY A 86 13.62 20.79 -19.55
N ALA A 87 12.32 20.62 -19.29
CA ALA A 87 11.80 20.54 -17.91
C ALA A 87 12.55 19.46 -17.11
N ARG A 88 13.35 19.89 -16.12
CA ARG A 88 14.04 18.99 -15.19
C ARG A 88 13.00 18.31 -14.29
N LYS A 89 13.12 17.00 -14.11
CA LYS A 89 12.29 16.23 -13.18
C LYS A 89 13.04 16.07 -11.87
N VAL A 90 12.47 16.54 -10.78
CA VAL A 90 13.08 16.46 -9.45
C VAL A 90 12.16 15.66 -8.54
N VAL A 91 12.70 14.61 -7.96
CA VAL A 91 12.00 13.80 -6.95
C VAL A 91 12.60 14.12 -5.60
N VAL A 92 11.75 14.46 -4.65
CA VAL A 92 12.10 14.64 -3.24
C VAL A 92 11.63 13.40 -2.49
N VAL A 93 12.57 12.63 -1.94
CA VAL A 93 12.29 11.48 -1.08
C VAL A 93 12.58 11.89 0.36
N LEU A 94 11.56 11.85 1.22
CA LEU A 94 11.65 12.19 2.63
C LEU A 94 11.62 10.91 3.46
N ASP A 95 12.68 10.64 4.21
CA ASP A 95 12.67 9.59 5.23
C ASP A 95 11.75 9.99 6.39
N VAL A 96 10.74 9.16 6.68
CA VAL A 96 9.76 9.39 7.75
C VAL A 96 9.91 8.38 8.89
N SER A 97 11.04 7.68 8.97
CA SER A 97 11.32 6.67 9.99
C SER A 97 11.39 7.23 11.42
N ALA A 98 11.42 6.32 12.39
CA ALA A 98 11.50 6.66 13.81
C ALA A 98 12.81 7.40 14.13
N SER A 99 13.94 6.99 13.55
CA SER A 99 15.24 7.64 13.76
C SER A 99 15.26 9.11 13.34
N MET A 100 14.41 9.52 12.39
CA MET A 100 14.24 10.90 11.97
C MET A 100 13.56 11.79 13.04
N LYS A 101 12.95 11.20 14.08
CA LYS A 101 12.43 11.93 15.26
C LYS A 101 13.53 12.34 16.24
N ALA A 102 14.77 11.87 16.03
CA ALA A 102 15.89 12.17 16.92
C ALA A 102 16.12 13.68 17.08
N ARG A 103 16.45 14.08 18.31
CA ARG A 103 16.60 15.48 18.76
C ARG A 103 18.05 15.96 18.81
N ASP A 104 18.97 15.21 18.22
CA ASP A 104 20.40 15.59 18.13
C ASP A 104 20.65 16.84 17.26
N VAL A 105 19.67 17.20 16.44
CA VAL A 105 19.55 18.50 15.77
C VAL A 105 18.21 19.13 16.12
N SER A 106 18.19 20.45 16.30
CA SER A 106 16.98 21.16 16.74
C SER A 106 16.12 21.62 15.56
N PRO A 107 14.77 21.45 15.61
CA PRO A 107 14.02 20.75 16.66
C PRO A 107 14.05 19.22 16.55
N SER A 108 14.16 18.66 15.35
CA SER A 108 14.40 17.22 15.09
C SER A 108 15.13 17.03 13.75
N ARG A 109 15.71 15.85 13.50
CA ARG A 109 16.31 15.50 12.19
C ARG A 109 15.33 15.69 11.04
N PHE A 110 14.09 15.25 11.23
CA PHE A 110 13.03 15.38 10.24
C PHE A 110 12.67 16.83 9.93
N ASP A 111 12.62 17.70 10.95
CA ASP A 111 12.30 19.11 10.74
C ASP A 111 13.36 19.83 9.91
N VAL A 112 14.63 19.51 10.11
CA VAL A 112 15.75 20.01 9.30
C VAL A 112 15.62 19.50 7.86
N ALA A 113 15.43 18.19 7.68
CA ALA A 113 15.23 17.56 6.37
C ALA A 113 14.06 18.19 5.59
N ARG A 114 12.92 18.41 6.27
CA ARG A 114 11.72 19.04 5.71
C ARG A 114 11.97 20.49 5.29
N SER A 115 12.67 21.26 6.12
CA SER A 115 13.08 22.63 5.78
C SER A 115 13.97 22.66 4.54
N ASP A 116 14.98 21.81 4.49
CA ASP A 116 15.95 21.79 3.38
C ASP A 116 15.30 21.32 2.07
N ALA A 117 14.41 20.33 2.13
CA ALA A 117 13.59 19.91 1.01
C ALA A 117 12.70 21.04 0.48
N ALA A 118 12.05 21.80 1.38
CA ALA A 118 11.24 22.95 0.97
C ALA A 118 12.10 24.06 0.35
N GLN A 119 13.32 24.28 0.84
CA GLN A 119 14.25 25.24 0.25
C GLN A 119 14.74 24.79 -1.14
N LEU A 120 15.01 23.49 -1.33
CA LEU A 120 15.38 22.92 -2.63
C LEU A 120 14.29 23.23 -3.66
N VAL A 121 13.02 22.91 -3.35
CA VAL A 121 11.89 23.16 -4.26
C VAL A 121 11.75 24.64 -4.63
N ARG A 122 11.91 25.55 -3.66
CA ARG A 122 11.83 27.01 -3.92
C ARG A 122 12.94 27.55 -4.83
N ARG A 123 14.08 26.85 -4.94
CA ARG A 123 15.21 27.26 -5.79
C ARG A 123 15.09 26.74 -7.23
N LEU A 124 14.15 25.82 -7.50
CA LEU A 124 13.95 25.27 -8.83
C LEU A 124 13.28 26.30 -9.76
N GLY A 125 13.63 26.29 -11.05
CA GLY A 125 12.96 27.14 -12.03
C GLY A 125 11.51 26.68 -12.31
N GLU A 126 10.64 27.59 -12.74
CA GLU A 126 9.20 27.31 -12.95
C GLU A 126 8.88 26.19 -13.96
N ALA A 127 9.85 25.83 -14.81
CA ALA A 127 9.69 24.73 -15.77
C ALA A 127 9.98 23.35 -15.15
N ALA A 128 10.56 23.27 -13.96
CA ALA A 128 10.89 22.02 -13.29
C ALA A 128 9.63 21.31 -12.78
N GLU A 129 9.57 20.01 -12.96
CA GLU A 129 8.50 19.16 -12.45
C GLU A 129 8.97 18.48 -11.17
N VAL A 130 8.21 18.65 -10.09
CA VAL A 130 8.56 18.16 -8.76
C VAL A 130 7.59 17.05 -8.34
N MET A 131 8.14 15.99 -7.76
CA MET A 131 7.40 14.90 -7.12
C MET A 131 7.89 14.73 -5.69
N VAL A 132 6.99 14.42 -4.76
CA VAL A 132 7.32 14.19 -3.34
C VAL A 132 6.91 12.77 -2.95
N VAL A 133 7.83 12.04 -2.34
CA VAL A 133 7.66 10.66 -1.88
C VAL A 133 8.05 10.58 -0.40
N GLU A 134 7.17 10.05 0.44
CA GLU A 134 7.49 9.70 1.83
C GLU A 134 7.99 8.26 1.89
N ALA A 135 9.16 8.04 2.48
CA ALA A 135 9.77 6.73 2.69
C ALA A 135 9.42 6.20 4.09
N GLY A 136 8.22 5.66 4.24
CA GLY A 136 7.83 4.85 5.40
C GLY A 136 7.82 3.36 5.05
N VAL A 137 7.26 2.51 5.92
CA VAL A 137 7.10 1.05 5.66
C VAL A 137 6.44 0.77 4.31
N GLN A 138 5.54 1.67 3.89
CA GLN A 138 5.03 1.72 2.53
C GLN A 138 5.37 3.09 1.95
N PRO A 139 6.15 3.17 0.86
CA PRO A 139 6.41 4.45 0.20
C PRO A 139 5.12 5.04 -0.34
N THR A 140 4.87 6.32 -0.07
CA THR A 140 3.67 7.01 -0.57
C THR A 140 4.04 8.24 -1.38
N VAL A 141 3.39 8.42 -2.53
CA VAL A 141 3.56 9.61 -3.37
C VAL A 141 2.55 10.67 -2.91
N THR A 142 3.00 11.61 -2.10
CA THR A 142 2.14 12.66 -1.51
C THR A 142 1.89 13.81 -2.48
N ALA A 143 2.82 14.06 -3.40
CA ALA A 143 2.62 14.95 -4.55
C ALA A 143 3.16 14.30 -5.82
N ALA A 144 2.28 14.05 -6.78
CA ALA A 144 2.65 13.55 -8.11
C ALA A 144 3.45 14.60 -8.90
N LEU A 145 4.24 14.11 -9.87
CA LEU A 145 5.10 14.93 -10.73
C LEU A 145 4.32 16.07 -11.40
N SER A 146 4.62 17.32 -11.03
CA SER A 146 3.91 18.51 -11.52
C SER A 146 4.80 19.77 -11.50
N ARG A 147 4.47 20.76 -12.33
CA ARG A 147 5.08 22.11 -12.30
C ARG A 147 4.48 23.01 -11.22
N ASP A 148 3.40 22.57 -10.59
CA ASP A 148 2.79 23.23 -9.44
C ASP A 148 3.66 22.97 -8.19
N HIS A 149 4.62 23.86 -7.97
CA HIS A 149 5.54 23.78 -6.83
C HIS A 149 4.83 24.00 -5.50
N ASP A 150 3.72 24.74 -5.48
CA ASP A 150 2.94 24.97 -4.26
C ASP A 150 2.33 23.66 -3.74
N ARG A 151 1.87 22.79 -4.64
CA ARG A 151 1.41 21.45 -4.27
C ARG A 151 2.51 20.60 -3.64
N ALA A 152 3.73 20.62 -4.22
CA ALA A 152 4.87 19.91 -3.65
C ALA A 152 5.27 20.49 -2.28
N LEU A 153 5.28 21.83 -2.15
CA LEU A 153 5.56 22.50 -0.89
C LEU A 153 4.51 22.20 0.19
N ALA A 154 3.23 22.11 -0.18
CA ALA A 154 2.16 21.73 0.73
C ALA A 154 2.35 20.29 1.23
N ALA A 155 2.69 19.35 0.33
CA ALA A 155 2.98 17.97 0.69
C ALA A 155 4.19 17.86 1.64
N ILE A 156 5.29 18.55 1.33
CA ILE A 156 6.48 18.59 2.21
C ILE A 156 6.13 19.14 3.60
N ARG A 157 5.31 20.20 3.68
CA ARG A 157 4.90 20.78 4.98
C ARG A 157 4.00 19.85 5.79
N ALA A 158 3.14 19.08 5.12
CA ALA A 158 2.21 18.15 5.75
C ALA A 158 2.90 16.86 6.24
N ALA A 159 4.07 16.52 5.69
CA ALA A 159 4.85 15.35 6.09
C ALA A 159 5.32 15.48 7.55
N TYR A 160 5.37 14.34 8.25
CA TYR A 160 5.86 14.19 9.63
C TYR A 160 6.53 12.82 9.80
N ALA A 161 7.53 12.75 10.71
CA ALA A 161 8.18 11.48 11.07
C ALA A 161 7.26 10.62 11.95
N ARG A 162 7.29 9.31 11.73
CA ARG A 162 6.41 8.30 12.33
C ARG A 162 7.23 7.31 13.15
N ASP A 163 6.58 6.53 14.01
CA ASP A 163 7.28 5.48 14.78
C ASP A 163 7.44 4.21 13.94
N LEU A 164 8.00 4.34 12.75
CA LEU A 164 8.07 3.29 11.73
C LEU A 164 9.53 2.92 11.41
N PRO A 165 9.80 1.65 11.05
CA PRO A 165 11.08 1.31 10.47
C PRO A 165 11.23 1.88 9.05
N ASN A 166 12.48 2.19 8.70
CA ASN A 166 12.88 2.72 7.40
C ASN A 166 12.77 1.66 6.29
N ARG A 167 12.26 2.07 5.12
CA ARG A 167 12.20 1.31 3.86
C ARG A 167 12.60 2.17 2.65
N LEU A 168 13.73 2.86 2.77
CA LEU A 168 14.30 3.72 1.72
C LEU A 168 14.52 3.02 0.36
N PRO A 169 15.03 1.78 0.28
CA PRO A 169 15.19 1.10 -1.01
C PRO A 169 13.88 0.95 -1.78
N GLU A 170 12.77 0.64 -1.10
CA GLU A 170 11.43 0.59 -1.66
C GLU A 170 10.99 1.96 -2.21
N ALA A 171 11.23 3.03 -1.45
CA ALA A 171 10.92 4.39 -1.90
C ALA A 171 11.74 4.82 -3.12
N LEU A 172 13.03 4.45 -3.15
CA LEU A 172 13.90 4.67 -4.30
C LEU A 172 13.45 3.88 -5.53
N ARG A 173 13.03 2.62 -5.39
CA ARG A 173 12.45 1.85 -6.50
C ARG A 173 11.24 2.54 -7.08
N THR A 174 10.32 3.01 -6.23
CA THR A 174 9.13 3.76 -6.65
C THR A 174 9.52 5.06 -7.35
N ALA A 175 10.43 5.84 -6.78
CA ALA A 175 10.92 7.08 -7.38
C ALA A 175 11.54 6.85 -8.77
N ARG A 176 12.42 5.85 -8.91
CA ARG A 176 13.10 5.48 -10.16
C ARG A 176 12.10 5.03 -11.23
N ALA A 177 11.13 4.19 -10.85
CA ALA A 177 10.12 3.69 -11.79
C ALA A 177 9.25 4.82 -12.36
N LEU A 178 8.94 5.86 -11.56
CA LEU A 178 8.12 7.00 -11.98
C LEU A 178 8.86 8.01 -12.85
N VAL A 179 10.17 8.22 -12.62
CA VAL A 179 10.99 9.06 -13.52
C VAL A 179 11.42 8.30 -14.78
N GLY A 180 11.29 6.97 -14.77
CA GLY A 180 11.63 6.07 -15.86
C GLY A 180 13.12 6.14 -16.22
N GLY A 181 13.43 5.97 -17.51
CA GLY A 181 14.78 6.07 -18.04
C GLY A 181 15.27 7.50 -18.33
N ASP A 182 14.64 8.56 -17.80
CA ASP A 182 15.09 9.93 -18.06
C ASP A 182 16.45 10.18 -17.36
N PRO A 183 17.55 10.40 -18.12
CA PRO A 183 18.87 10.60 -17.53
C PRO A 183 19.02 11.97 -16.86
N ARG A 184 18.05 12.88 -17.06
CA ARG A 184 18.02 14.24 -16.49
C ARG A 184 17.26 14.33 -15.18
N ALA A 185 16.60 13.25 -14.77
CA ALA A 185 15.88 13.23 -13.52
C ALA A 185 16.88 13.26 -12.35
N GLU A 186 16.55 14.01 -11.31
CA GLU A 186 17.32 14.05 -10.06
C GLU A 186 16.45 13.53 -8.93
N ILE A 187 16.97 12.62 -8.11
CA ILE A 187 16.29 12.05 -6.95
C ILE A 187 17.03 12.50 -5.70
N HIS A 188 16.49 13.48 -4.98
CA HIS A 188 17.05 14.02 -3.75
C HIS A 188 16.46 13.27 -2.56
N VAL A 189 17.31 12.57 -1.82
CA VAL A 189 16.92 11.72 -0.68
C VAL A 189 17.38 12.37 0.61
N PHE A 190 16.44 12.74 1.47
CA PHE A 190 16.71 13.30 2.78
C PHE A 190 16.54 12.21 3.84
N THR A 191 17.64 11.81 4.48
CA THR A 191 17.68 10.71 5.46
C THR A 191 18.80 10.96 6.48
N ASP A 192 18.78 10.25 7.60
CA ASP A 192 19.82 10.32 8.62
C ASP A 192 20.95 9.28 8.46
N GLY A 193 20.79 8.33 7.53
CA GLY A 193 21.78 7.28 7.29
C GLY A 193 21.98 6.34 8.49
N ALA A 194 21.02 6.26 9.42
CA ALA A 194 21.07 5.30 10.53
C ALA A 194 21.07 3.84 10.03
N TYR A 195 20.33 3.60 8.94
CA TYR A 195 20.23 2.31 8.26
C TYR A 195 21.39 2.05 7.30
N GLN A 196 21.89 0.81 7.28
CA GLN A 196 22.94 0.41 6.35
C GLN A 196 22.37 0.20 4.95
N LEU A 197 22.54 1.21 4.10
CA LEU A 197 22.22 1.13 2.69
C LEU A 197 23.21 0.18 2.00
N GLY A 198 22.76 -1.04 1.68
CA GLY A 198 23.54 -1.97 0.85
C GLY A 198 23.82 -1.39 -0.54
N SER A 199 24.84 -1.94 -1.21
CA SER A 199 25.15 -1.62 -2.61
C SER A 199 24.14 -2.29 -3.53
N THR A 200 23.03 -1.60 -3.79
CA THR A 200 21.97 -2.05 -4.70
C THR A 200 21.98 -1.19 -5.97
N PRO A 201 21.44 -1.68 -7.09
CA PRO A 201 21.29 -0.87 -8.30
C PRO A 201 20.50 0.43 -8.08
N GLU A 202 19.62 0.46 -7.07
CA GLU A 202 18.85 1.62 -6.65
C GLU A 202 19.70 2.66 -5.93
N THR A 203 20.53 2.23 -4.98
CA THR A 203 21.32 3.12 -4.13
C THR A 203 22.54 3.69 -4.84
N THR A 204 22.98 3.04 -5.91
CA THR A 204 24.11 3.43 -6.76
C THR A 204 23.71 4.20 -8.03
N ASP A 205 22.41 4.49 -8.22
CA ASP A 205 21.95 5.24 -9.40
C ASP A 205 22.56 6.66 -9.44
N PRO A 206 23.22 7.08 -10.54
CA PRO A 206 23.91 8.37 -10.63
C PRO A 206 22.98 9.58 -10.47
N ARG A 207 21.67 9.39 -10.65
CA ARG A 207 20.62 10.39 -10.49
C ARG A 207 20.26 10.66 -9.03
N VAL A 208 20.66 9.77 -8.11
CA VAL A 208 20.38 9.92 -6.69
C VAL A 208 21.37 10.89 -6.06
N ARG A 209 20.83 11.78 -5.22
CA ARG A 209 21.55 12.78 -4.43
C ARG A 209 21.17 12.58 -2.99
N TRP A 210 22.13 12.14 -2.20
CA TRP A 210 21.96 11.85 -0.79
C TRP A 210 22.19 13.12 0.03
N ILE A 211 21.22 13.50 0.86
CA ILE A 211 21.30 14.59 1.83
C ILE A 211 21.16 13.98 3.23
N GLY A 212 22.27 13.96 3.96
CA GLY A 212 22.35 13.43 5.32
C GLY A 212 21.96 14.45 6.37
N VAL A 213 21.12 14.03 7.34
CA VAL A 213 20.83 14.77 8.56
C VAL A 213 21.29 13.97 9.80
N GLY A 214 21.43 14.63 10.95
CA GLY A 214 21.96 14.00 12.16
C GLY A 214 23.45 14.25 12.37
N ARG A 215 23.87 14.21 13.64
CA ARG A 215 25.20 14.59 14.11
C ARG A 215 25.77 13.63 15.15
N ARG A 216 24.95 13.04 16.00
CA ARG A 216 25.38 12.16 17.10
C ARG A 216 24.37 11.04 17.35
N SER A 217 24.75 10.09 18.20
CA SER A 217 23.89 8.99 18.64
C SER A 217 23.94 8.88 20.16
N GLN A 218 23.13 9.69 20.86
CA GLN A 218 22.89 9.49 22.29
C GLN A 218 21.53 8.81 22.44
N ASN A 219 21.49 7.48 22.37
CA ASN A 219 20.27 6.69 22.50
C ASN A 219 20.47 5.40 23.30
N VAL A 220 19.48 5.04 24.12
CA VAL A 220 19.37 3.72 24.77
C VAL A 220 17.98 3.17 24.49
N GLY A 221 17.90 2.10 23.70
CA GLY A 221 16.61 1.61 23.20
C GLY A 221 16.19 0.25 23.76
N ILE A 222 14.87 0.06 23.90
CA ILE A 222 14.26 -1.27 24.04
C ILE A 222 14.16 -1.91 22.65
N THR A 223 15.05 -2.86 22.38
CA THR A 223 15.09 -3.57 21.09
C THR A 223 14.24 -4.83 21.07
N ASN A 224 13.84 -5.35 22.23
CA ASN A 224 12.92 -6.48 22.31
C ASN A 224 12.12 -6.48 23.62
N LEU A 225 10.83 -6.77 23.55
CA LEU A 225 9.98 -7.14 24.67
C LEU A 225 9.18 -8.36 24.27
N SER A 226 9.22 -9.42 25.08
CA SER A 226 8.26 -10.51 24.97
C SER A 226 7.80 -10.94 26.35
N VAL A 227 6.49 -11.18 26.48
CA VAL A 227 5.91 -11.66 27.72
C VAL A 227 5.29 -13.01 27.43
N ARG A 228 5.70 -14.02 28.19
CA ARG A 228 5.23 -15.39 28.03
C ARG A 228 4.59 -15.88 29.31
N LYS A 229 3.50 -16.62 29.18
CA LYS A 229 2.94 -17.38 30.31
C LYS A 229 3.89 -18.52 30.67
N SER A 230 4.24 -18.62 31.96
CA SER A 230 4.94 -19.79 32.50
C SER A 230 3.91 -20.82 32.97
N TYR A 231 4.10 -22.08 32.59
CA TYR A 231 3.25 -23.19 33.03
C TYR A 231 3.86 -23.99 34.18
N THR A 232 5.06 -23.61 34.60
CA THR A 232 5.84 -24.25 35.66
C THR A 232 6.45 -23.19 36.58
N GLY A 233 6.49 -23.46 37.89
CA GLY A 233 7.04 -22.54 38.91
C GLY A 233 5.99 -21.68 39.63
N SER A 234 6.46 -20.79 40.52
CA SER A 234 5.63 -19.93 41.39
C SER A 234 5.11 -18.64 40.74
N PHE A 235 5.53 -18.36 39.49
CA PHE A 235 5.16 -17.16 38.74
C PHE A 235 4.38 -17.52 37.49
N ASP A 236 3.34 -16.75 37.20
CA ASP A 236 2.45 -17.01 36.07
C ASP A 236 3.03 -16.51 34.73
N TYR A 237 3.91 -15.51 34.77
CA TYR A 237 4.47 -14.86 33.58
C TYR A 237 5.96 -14.58 33.72
N GLN A 238 6.64 -14.53 32.57
CA GLN A 238 8.01 -14.06 32.43
C GLN A 238 8.08 -13.00 31.34
N ALA A 239 8.59 -11.81 31.69
CA ALA A 239 8.94 -10.77 30.73
C ALA A 239 10.43 -10.87 30.37
N PHE A 240 10.72 -10.99 29.09
CA PHE A 240 12.06 -10.88 28.52
C PHE A 240 12.19 -9.52 27.85
N VAL A 241 13.15 -8.71 28.27
CA VAL A 241 13.44 -7.39 27.70
C VAL A 241 14.89 -7.31 27.25
N SER A 242 15.15 -6.81 26.04
CA SER A 242 16.50 -6.56 25.53
C SER A 242 16.74 -5.06 25.40
N LEU A 243 17.76 -4.59 26.13
CA LEU A 243 18.18 -3.20 26.19
C LEU A 243 19.54 -3.05 25.50
N VAL A 244 19.72 -1.98 24.73
CA VAL A 244 20.98 -1.70 24.04
C VAL A 244 21.37 -0.24 24.26
N ASN A 245 22.61 0.00 24.67
CA ASN A 245 23.18 1.35 24.74
C ASN A 245 23.91 1.67 23.43
N TYR A 246 23.41 2.63 22.65
CA TYR A 246 24.03 3.10 21.40
C TYR A 246 24.85 4.38 21.58
N THR A 247 25.01 4.85 22.83
CA THR A 247 25.88 5.98 23.15
C THR A 247 27.35 5.54 23.19
N PRO A 248 28.30 6.47 22.96
CA PRO A 248 29.74 6.18 23.07
C PRO A 248 30.23 6.03 24.52
N GLU A 249 29.39 6.31 25.52
CA GLU A 249 29.73 6.30 26.94
C GLU A 249 28.83 5.32 27.71
N SER A 250 29.24 4.92 28.91
CA SER A 250 28.41 4.06 29.75
C SER A 250 27.22 4.87 30.28
N GLN A 251 26.00 4.30 30.18
CA GLN A 251 24.77 4.96 30.64
C GLN A 251 24.19 4.21 31.85
N THR A 252 23.74 4.96 32.85
CA THR A 252 22.99 4.43 33.99
C THR A 252 21.61 5.08 34.01
N PHE A 253 20.57 4.26 34.02
CA PHE A 253 19.19 4.70 33.96
C PHE A 253 18.30 3.71 34.71
N ASP A 254 17.10 4.15 35.06
CA ASP A 254 16.11 3.32 35.73
C ASP A 254 15.18 2.68 34.72
N PHE A 255 14.98 1.37 34.88
CA PHE A 255 14.10 0.56 34.06
C PHE A 255 12.94 0.06 34.91
N SER A 256 11.72 0.24 34.42
CA SER A 256 10.51 -0.22 35.08
C SER A 256 9.68 -1.15 34.19
N LEU A 257 9.08 -2.17 34.83
CA LEU A 257 8.07 -3.02 34.23
C LEU A 257 6.76 -2.78 34.97
N GLU A 258 5.73 -2.36 34.25
CA GLU A 258 4.42 -1.98 34.77
C GLU A 258 3.34 -2.89 34.20
N VAL A 259 2.25 -3.13 34.95
CA VAL A 259 1.01 -3.72 34.44
C VAL A 259 -0.16 -2.80 34.76
N ASP A 260 -0.87 -2.37 33.73
CA ASP A 260 -1.98 -1.38 33.80
C ASP A 260 -1.61 -0.14 34.66
N GLY A 261 -0.37 0.34 34.50
CA GLY A 261 0.16 1.51 35.20
C GLY A 261 0.65 1.26 36.63
N ARG A 262 0.62 0.01 37.12
CA ARG A 262 1.22 -0.36 38.41
C ARG A 262 2.61 -0.96 38.20
N THR A 263 3.63 -0.39 38.83
CA THR A 263 5.01 -0.89 38.77
C THR A 263 5.11 -2.27 39.43
N LEU A 264 5.52 -3.28 38.66
CA LEU A 264 5.80 -4.63 39.13
C LEU A 264 7.26 -4.79 39.55
N ALA A 265 8.17 -4.18 38.80
CA ALA A 265 9.60 -4.23 39.06
C ALA A 265 10.24 -2.93 38.59
N GLU A 266 11.23 -2.48 39.34
CA GLU A 266 12.08 -1.35 39.00
C GLU A 266 13.52 -1.74 39.28
N LYS A 267 14.41 -1.44 38.33
CA LYS A 267 15.84 -1.77 38.41
C LYS A 267 16.67 -0.64 37.84
N SER A 268 17.69 -0.22 38.57
CA SER A 268 18.73 0.63 38.01
C SER A 268 19.70 -0.24 37.21
N VAL A 269 19.96 0.14 35.95
CA VAL A 269 20.77 -0.62 35.01
C VAL A 269 21.87 0.27 34.46
N THR A 270 23.12 -0.18 34.64
CA THR A 270 24.28 0.39 33.93
C THR A 270 24.59 -0.46 32.70
N LEU A 271 24.74 0.19 31.55
CA LEU A 271 25.12 -0.42 30.27
C LEU A 271 26.35 0.27 29.68
N GLU A 272 27.36 -0.53 29.33
CA GLU A 272 28.53 -0.07 28.58
C GLU A 272 28.18 0.24 27.11
N PRO A 273 29.00 1.04 26.39
CA PRO A 273 28.78 1.38 24.98
C PRO A 273 28.59 0.15 24.10
N SER A 274 27.59 0.19 23.22
CA SER A 274 27.25 -0.89 22.27
C SER A 274 26.93 -2.25 22.91
N VAL A 275 26.75 -2.32 24.23
CA VAL A 275 26.41 -3.57 24.92
C VAL A 275 24.91 -3.80 24.90
N ARG A 276 24.53 -5.01 24.47
CA ARG A 276 23.18 -5.54 24.62
C ARG A 276 23.06 -6.29 25.94
N ARG A 277 22.09 -5.93 26.77
CA ARG A 277 21.75 -6.65 28.01
C ARG A 277 20.33 -7.19 27.93
N SER A 278 20.16 -8.45 28.31
CA SER A 278 18.84 -9.06 28.42
C SER A 278 18.44 -9.16 29.88
N VAL A 279 17.24 -8.70 30.21
CA VAL A 279 16.64 -8.74 31.54
C VAL A 279 15.44 -9.66 31.49
N VAL A 280 15.42 -10.67 32.36
CA VAL A 280 14.27 -11.57 32.55
C VAL A 280 13.65 -11.27 33.90
N LEU A 281 12.36 -10.96 33.90
CA LEU A 281 11.58 -10.64 35.10
C LEU A 281 10.39 -11.59 35.21
N PRO A 282 10.40 -12.54 36.15
CA PRO A 282 9.21 -13.31 36.48
C PRO A 282 8.24 -12.47 37.31
N PHE A 283 6.94 -12.60 37.06
CA PHE A 283 5.89 -11.91 37.81
C PHE A 283 4.58 -12.70 37.81
N THR A 284 3.69 -12.34 38.74
CA THR A 284 2.37 -12.96 38.93
C THR A 284 1.31 -11.91 38.65
N HIS A 285 0.32 -12.23 37.80
CA HIS A 285 -0.79 -11.34 37.50
C HIS A 285 -2.06 -12.13 37.23
N ASN A 286 -3.11 -11.82 37.99
CA ASN A 286 -4.40 -12.47 37.88
C ASN A 286 -5.29 -11.66 36.95
N GLY A 287 -5.38 -12.04 35.67
CA GLY A 287 -6.28 -11.42 34.70
C GLY A 287 -5.61 -11.06 33.39
N GLY A 288 -6.35 -10.32 32.55
CA GLY A 288 -5.77 -9.62 31.41
C GLY A 288 -5.14 -8.30 31.84
N GLY A 289 -4.47 -7.62 30.91
CA GLY A 289 -3.88 -6.31 31.18
C GLY A 289 -2.87 -5.90 30.12
N ALA A 290 -2.38 -4.67 30.21
CA ALA A 290 -1.26 -4.21 29.39
C ALA A 290 0.03 -4.11 30.22
N VAL A 291 1.07 -4.83 29.78
CA VAL A 291 2.42 -4.75 30.33
C VAL A 291 3.17 -3.64 29.60
N ALA A 292 3.81 -2.73 30.32
CA ALA A 292 4.71 -1.72 29.77
C ALA A 292 6.12 -1.90 30.32
N ALA A 293 7.11 -1.94 29.45
CA ALA A 293 8.52 -1.79 29.78
C ALA A 293 8.92 -0.34 29.47
N ARG A 294 9.48 0.38 30.44
CA ARG A 294 9.86 1.80 30.30
C ARG A 294 11.30 2.04 30.74
N LEU A 295 12.01 2.84 29.95
CA LEU A 295 13.31 3.42 30.30
C LEU A 295 13.08 4.86 30.76
N HIS A 296 13.55 5.18 31.95
CA HIS A 296 13.53 6.53 32.51
C HIS A 296 14.87 7.21 32.19
N ILE A 297 15.01 7.64 30.93
CA ILE A 297 16.19 8.34 30.39
C ILE A 297 15.74 9.48 29.48
N ASP A 298 16.49 10.59 29.43
CA ASP A 298 16.30 11.66 28.45
C ASP A 298 17.41 11.57 27.40
N ASP A 299 17.07 10.96 26.27
CA ASP A 299 17.97 10.71 25.16
C ASP A 299 17.39 11.22 23.83
N ASP A 300 18.12 11.00 22.74
CA ASP A 300 17.81 11.62 21.45
C ASP A 300 16.50 11.08 20.84
N LEU A 301 16.08 9.83 21.12
CA LEU A 301 14.85 9.22 20.60
C LEU A 301 13.95 8.68 21.75
N ALA A 302 12.71 9.17 21.82
CA ALA A 302 11.78 8.75 22.87
C ALA A 302 10.91 7.52 22.49
N SER A 303 10.82 7.20 21.19
CA SER A 303 9.88 6.19 20.65
C SER A 303 10.25 4.74 21.02
N ASP A 304 11.50 4.48 21.38
CA ASP A 304 12.06 3.19 21.81
C ASP A 304 12.28 3.10 23.33
N ASN A 305 11.98 4.16 24.08
CA ASN A 305 12.01 4.16 25.55
C ASN A 305 10.83 3.41 26.18
N VAL A 306 9.82 3.04 25.38
CA VAL A 306 8.65 2.31 25.84
C VAL A 306 8.33 1.16 24.91
N ALA A 307 8.09 -0.02 25.48
CA ALA A 307 7.53 -1.16 24.77
C ALA A 307 6.34 -1.74 25.53
N TRP A 308 5.34 -2.21 24.80
CA TRP A 308 4.09 -2.75 25.31
C TRP A 308 3.91 -4.22 24.96
N ALA A 309 3.26 -4.96 25.86
CA ALA A 309 2.75 -6.30 25.58
C ALA A 309 1.35 -6.43 26.18
N VAL A 310 0.50 -7.26 25.59
CA VAL A 310 -0.87 -7.47 26.08
C VAL A 310 -0.98 -8.86 26.69
N LEU A 311 -1.49 -8.92 27.91
CA LEU A 311 -1.90 -10.15 28.57
C LEU A 311 -3.37 -10.40 28.23
N PRO A 312 -3.69 -11.46 27.46
CA PRO A 312 -5.08 -11.78 27.17
C PRO A 312 -5.81 -12.16 28.45
N PRO A 313 -7.08 -11.74 28.63
CA PRO A 313 -7.87 -12.14 29.79
C PRO A 313 -8.04 -13.66 29.81
N PRO A 314 -7.98 -14.31 30.99
CA PRO A 314 -8.22 -15.73 31.11
C PRO A 314 -9.70 -16.02 30.82
N ARG A 315 -10.01 -16.38 29.56
CA ARG A 315 -11.34 -16.82 29.15
C ARG A 315 -11.32 -18.33 28.92
N LYS A 316 -12.26 -19.03 29.56
CA LYS A 316 -12.50 -20.44 29.28
C LYS A 316 -13.17 -20.60 27.91
N ILE A 317 -12.78 -21.64 27.18
CA ILE A 317 -13.42 -22.07 25.94
C ILE A 317 -14.78 -22.67 26.33
N ALA A 318 -15.87 -22.05 25.90
CA ALA A 318 -17.21 -22.62 26.09
C ALA A 318 -17.36 -23.82 25.15
N VAL A 319 -17.39 -25.03 25.69
CA VAL A 319 -17.51 -26.27 24.92
C VAL A 319 -18.85 -26.91 25.23
N THR A 320 -19.67 -27.14 24.20
CA THR A 320 -20.87 -27.98 24.33
C THR A 320 -20.54 -29.39 23.83
N LEU A 321 -20.62 -30.38 24.71
CA LEU A 321 -20.52 -31.79 24.35
C LEU A 321 -21.93 -32.36 24.14
N VAL A 322 -22.19 -32.88 22.94
CA VAL A 322 -23.40 -33.59 22.57
C VAL A 322 -23.05 -35.06 22.43
N SER A 323 -23.45 -35.88 23.41
CA SER A 323 -23.08 -37.30 23.45
C SER A 323 -24.21 -38.15 24.08
N PRO A 324 -24.37 -39.42 23.65
CA PRO A 324 -25.20 -40.40 24.35
C PRO A 324 -24.69 -40.81 25.74
N GLY A 325 -23.47 -40.39 26.14
CA GLY A 325 -22.88 -40.69 27.47
C GLY A 325 -21.41 -41.13 27.42
N ASN A 326 -20.56 -40.41 26.69
CA ASN A 326 -19.16 -40.77 26.51
C ASN A 326 -18.26 -40.21 27.63
N LEU A 327 -18.01 -41.07 28.62
CA LEU A 327 -17.19 -40.75 29.80
C LEU A 327 -15.75 -40.35 29.48
N PHE A 328 -15.17 -40.80 28.36
CA PHE A 328 -13.82 -40.40 27.96
C PHE A 328 -13.77 -38.93 27.58
N LEU A 329 -14.70 -38.47 26.74
CA LEU A 329 -14.81 -37.08 26.32
C LEU A 329 -15.18 -36.17 27.50
N GLU A 330 -16.17 -36.56 28.30
CA GLU A 330 -16.57 -35.79 29.48
C GLU A 330 -15.42 -35.59 30.47
N LYS A 331 -14.68 -36.65 30.81
CA LYS A 331 -13.57 -36.56 31.77
C LYS A 331 -12.41 -35.73 31.23
N VAL A 332 -12.02 -35.92 29.97
CA VAL A 332 -10.91 -35.16 29.39
C VAL A 332 -11.26 -33.67 29.29
N LEU A 333 -12.45 -33.34 28.80
CA LEU A 333 -12.90 -31.95 28.67
C LEU A 333 -13.06 -31.27 30.04
N LYS A 334 -13.58 -31.98 31.05
CA LYS A 334 -13.75 -31.44 32.40
C LYS A 334 -12.43 -31.24 33.15
N THR A 335 -11.39 -32.00 32.79
CA THR A 335 -10.06 -31.90 33.41
C THR A 335 -9.26 -30.72 32.86
N ASP A 336 -9.57 -30.23 31.65
CA ASP A 336 -8.88 -29.07 31.07
C ASP A 336 -9.32 -27.77 31.80
N PRO A 337 -8.41 -27.07 32.51
CA PRO A 337 -8.76 -25.88 33.28
C PRO A 337 -9.23 -24.71 32.40
N GLN A 338 -8.93 -24.75 31.10
CA GLN A 338 -9.34 -23.74 30.13
C GLN A 338 -10.72 -24.02 29.53
N VAL A 339 -11.41 -25.09 29.91
CA VAL A 339 -12.71 -25.45 29.34
C VAL A 339 -13.85 -25.14 30.30
N ALA A 340 -14.91 -24.51 29.78
CA ALA A 340 -16.21 -24.42 30.42
C ALA A 340 -17.16 -25.37 29.68
N LEU A 341 -17.37 -26.55 30.27
CA LEU A 341 -18.11 -27.65 29.64
C LEU A 341 -19.60 -27.58 29.95
N ASP A 342 -20.42 -27.59 28.90
CA ASP A 342 -21.86 -27.84 28.94
C ASP A 342 -22.14 -29.19 28.25
N VAL A 343 -22.92 -30.07 28.88
CA VAL A 343 -23.18 -31.42 28.36
C VAL A 343 -24.66 -31.53 28.00
N LYS A 344 -24.95 -31.94 26.77
CA LYS A 344 -26.31 -32.13 26.24
C LYS A 344 -26.49 -33.53 25.70
N THR A 345 -27.68 -34.09 25.89
CA THR A 345 -28.07 -35.32 25.18
C THR A 345 -28.39 -35.02 23.72
N PRO A 346 -28.36 -36.02 22.82
CA PRO A 346 -28.74 -35.82 21.41
C PRO A 346 -30.12 -35.16 21.23
N ASP A 347 -31.09 -35.50 22.09
CA ASP A 347 -32.45 -34.93 22.03
C ASP A 347 -32.52 -33.45 22.43
N GLN A 348 -31.53 -32.96 23.18
CA GLN A 348 -31.45 -31.56 23.65
C GLN A 348 -30.72 -30.65 22.65
N TYR A 349 -30.19 -31.20 21.56
CA TYR A 349 -29.37 -30.46 20.60
C TYR A 349 -30.05 -30.36 19.23
N ALA A 350 -30.54 -29.16 18.90
CA ALA A 350 -31.22 -28.88 17.64
C ALA A 350 -30.28 -28.48 16.47
N GLY A 351 -28.96 -28.48 16.69
CA GLY A 351 -27.95 -28.00 15.72
C GLY A 351 -27.50 -26.56 15.97
N GLY A 352 -26.41 -26.16 15.30
CA GLY A 352 -25.77 -24.85 15.47
C GLY A 352 -24.89 -24.73 16.73
N MET A 353 -24.12 -23.64 16.83
CA MET A 353 -23.22 -23.43 17.99
C MET A 353 -23.90 -22.81 19.22
N GLY A 354 -25.01 -22.08 19.05
CA GLY A 354 -25.57 -21.27 20.14
C GLY A 354 -24.54 -20.29 20.71
N GLU A 355 -24.39 -20.27 22.04
CA GLU A 355 -23.38 -19.49 22.77
C GLU A 355 -22.04 -20.22 22.94
N ALA A 356 -21.92 -21.46 22.47
CA ALA A 356 -20.67 -22.23 22.58
C ALA A 356 -19.60 -21.71 21.61
N ASP A 357 -18.35 -21.79 22.03
CA ASP A 357 -17.21 -21.48 21.16
C ASP A 357 -16.80 -22.68 20.30
N VAL A 358 -17.02 -23.91 20.79
CA VAL A 358 -16.81 -25.19 20.08
C VAL A 358 -17.89 -26.19 20.48
N VAL A 359 -18.42 -26.94 19.52
CA VAL A 359 -19.36 -28.05 19.79
C VAL A 359 -18.71 -29.39 19.45
N VAL A 360 -18.68 -30.31 20.42
CA VAL A 360 -18.21 -31.69 20.23
C VAL A 360 -19.45 -32.57 20.05
N VAL A 361 -19.59 -33.21 18.91
CA VAL A 361 -20.71 -34.11 18.60
C VAL A 361 -20.17 -35.52 18.49
N ASP A 362 -20.67 -36.40 19.35
CA ASP A 362 -20.20 -37.78 19.47
C ASP A 362 -21.30 -38.77 19.14
N SER A 363 -21.03 -39.64 18.16
CA SER A 363 -21.84 -40.80 17.78
C SER A 363 -23.33 -40.48 17.51
N THR A 364 -23.63 -39.22 17.16
CA THR A 364 -24.95 -38.74 16.76
C THR A 364 -24.83 -37.81 15.56
N ALA A 365 -25.81 -37.86 14.65
CA ALA A 365 -25.81 -37.09 13.41
C ALA A 365 -27.03 -36.15 13.39
N PRO A 366 -26.92 -34.92 13.90
CA PRO A 366 -27.97 -33.93 13.76
C PRO A 366 -28.25 -33.67 12.26
N PRO A 367 -29.50 -33.34 11.86
CA PRO A 367 -29.84 -33.13 10.46
C PRO A 367 -29.04 -32.02 9.78
N ARG A 368 -28.69 -30.98 10.56
CA ARG A 368 -27.90 -29.85 10.10
C ARG A 368 -27.11 -29.24 11.26
N VAL A 369 -25.80 -29.06 11.09
CA VAL A 369 -24.98 -28.32 12.06
C VAL A 369 -24.78 -26.86 11.68
N GLY A 370 -24.78 -26.53 10.39
CA GLY A 370 -24.58 -25.17 9.91
C GLY A 370 -23.13 -24.67 10.03
N PRO A 371 -22.90 -23.37 9.85
CA PRO A 371 -21.57 -22.77 10.00
C PRO A 371 -21.11 -22.81 11.47
N GLY A 372 -19.80 -22.96 11.69
CA GLY A 372 -19.23 -22.98 13.04
C GLY A 372 -18.02 -23.86 13.23
N ARG A 373 -17.77 -24.24 14.49
CA ARG A 373 -16.59 -24.94 14.97
C ARG A 373 -16.98 -26.23 15.64
N PHE A 374 -16.56 -27.34 15.05
CA PHE A 374 -17.07 -28.64 15.46
C PHE A 374 -15.95 -29.68 15.64
N VAL A 375 -16.13 -30.56 16.60
CA VAL A 375 -15.41 -31.84 16.65
C VAL A 375 -16.43 -32.93 16.45
N PHE A 376 -16.27 -33.73 15.41
CA PHE A 376 -17.14 -34.87 15.15
C PHE A 376 -16.40 -36.15 15.54
N VAL A 377 -16.99 -36.95 16.43
CA VAL A 377 -16.43 -38.23 16.87
C VAL A 377 -17.36 -39.35 16.43
N ASN A 378 -16.86 -40.28 15.61
CA ASN A 378 -17.61 -41.40 15.06
C ASN A 378 -18.93 -40.99 14.36
N THR A 379 -18.96 -39.81 13.76
CA THR A 379 -20.15 -39.27 13.09
C THR A 379 -19.75 -38.23 12.04
N VAL A 380 -20.60 -38.05 11.03
CA VAL A 380 -20.49 -36.98 10.03
C VAL A 380 -21.91 -36.50 9.69
N PRO A 381 -22.34 -35.29 10.10
CA PRO A 381 -23.62 -34.72 9.70
C PRO A 381 -23.76 -34.54 8.19
N ALA A 382 -24.98 -34.59 7.67
CA ALA A 382 -25.26 -34.59 6.22
C ALA A 382 -24.84 -33.30 5.49
N ASP A 383 -24.79 -32.16 6.19
CA ASP A 383 -24.35 -30.88 5.62
C ASP A 383 -22.84 -30.67 5.68
N VAL A 384 -22.06 -31.61 6.21
CA VAL A 384 -20.58 -31.59 6.20
C VAL A 384 -20.10 -32.23 4.89
N PRO A 385 -19.17 -31.60 4.14
CA PRO A 385 -18.70 -32.08 2.82
C PRO A 385 -17.74 -33.29 2.93
N ILE A 386 -18.14 -34.32 3.66
CA ILE A 386 -17.40 -35.57 3.82
C ILE A 386 -18.41 -36.71 3.64
N GLU A 387 -18.15 -37.58 2.66
CA GLU A 387 -18.95 -38.77 2.46
C GLU A 387 -18.42 -39.95 3.27
N VAL A 388 -19.34 -40.74 3.83
CA VAL A 388 -19.03 -41.99 4.52
C VAL A 388 -19.33 -43.16 3.58
N LEU A 389 -18.30 -43.85 3.12
CA LEU A 389 -18.39 -44.94 2.13
C LEU A 389 -18.51 -46.35 2.78
N GLY A 390 -18.81 -46.41 4.07
CA GLY A 390 -18.83 -47.65 4.86
C GLY A 390 -17.85 -47.60 6.04
N ARG A 391 -17.37 -48.77 6.47
CA ARG A 391 -16.35 -48.91 7.53
C ARG A 391 -15.11 -49.63 7.01
N ILE A 392 -13.98 -49.37 7.66
CA ILE A 392 -12.69 -50.04 7.49
C ILE A 392 -12.44 -50.84 8.75
N GLU A 393 -12.21 -52.15 8.62
CA GLU A 393 -11.82 -53.02 9.72
C GLU A 393 -10.31 -52.97 9.92
N GLN A 394 -9.87 -52.88 11.18
CA GLN A 394 -8.46 -52.87 11.60
C GLN A 394 -7.55 -51.98 10.73
N PRO A 395 -7.85 -50.68 10.59
CA PRO A 395 -7.07 -49.81 9.71
C PRO A 395 -5.62 -49.66 10.17
N THR A 396 -4.68 -49.92 9.26
CA THR A 396 -3.25 -49.69 9.50
C THR A 396 -2.90 -48.23 9.26
N ILE A 397 -2.45 -47.52 10.30
CA ILE A 397 -1.98 -46.13 10.24
C ILE A 397 -0.68 -46.06 9.43
N MET A 398 -0.64 -45.21 8.41
CA MET A 398 0.50 -45.05 7.50
C MET A 398 1.36 -43.84 7.86
N ASP A 399 0.72 -42.70 8.10
CA ASP A 399 1.39 -41.46 8.48
C ASP A 399 0.41 -40.52 9.24
N TRP A 400 0.97 -39.49 9.85
CA TRP A 400 0.21 -38.43 10.49
C TRP A 400 0.94 -37.08 10.34
N ASP A 401 0.16 -36.01 10.19
CA ASP A 401 0.68 -34.67 9.93
C ASP A 401 1.26 -34.05 11.22
N ARG A 402 2.57 -34.27 11.45
CA ARG A 402 3.30 -33.72 12.61
C ARG A 402 3.44 -32.20 12.58
N GLN A 403 3.24 -31.56 11.43
CA GLN A 403 3.35 -30.10 11.29
C GLN A 403 2.04 -29.41 11.67
N HIS A 404 0.91 -30.11 11.58
CA HIS A 404 -0.38 -29.54 11.93
C HIS A 404 -0.47 -29.18 13.42
N PRO A 405 -1.01 -27.99 13.80
CA PRO A 405 -1.11 -27.56 15.20
C PRO A 405 -1.84 -28.55 16.12
N VAL A 406 -2.84 -29.27 15.58
CA VAL A 406 -3.61 -30.29 16.30
C VAL A 406 -2.74 -31.48 16.75
N MET A 407 -1.68 -31.78 15.99
CA MET A 407 -0.84 -32.97 16.17
C MET A 407 0.44 -32.70 16.98
N ARG A 408 0.60 -31.48 17.53
CA ARG A 408 1.78 -31.11 18.35
C ARG A 408 1.90 -32.04 19.57
N HIS A 409 3.04 -32.72 19.67
CA HIS A 409 3.34 -33.70 20.72
C HIS A 409 2.38 -34.91 20.75
N VAL A 410 1.67 -35.17 19.65
CA VAL A 410 0.75 -36.30 19.52
C VAL A 410 1.43 -37.40 18.71
N GLU A 411 1.50 -38.61 19.27
CA GLU A 411 2.08 -39.77 18.61
C GLU A 411 1.02 -40.87 18.37
N PHE A 412 0.91 -41.32 17.12
CA PHE A 412 -0.10 -42.29 16.67
C PHE A 412 0.45 -43.67 16.30
N ALA A 413 1.76 -43.87 16.38
CA ALA A 413 2.44 -45.09 15.92
C ALA A 413 1.93 -46.42 16.54
N LYS A 414 1.33 -46.35 17.73
CA LYS A 414 0.93 -47.53 18.53
C LYS A 414 -0.56 -47.54 18.88
N VAL A 415 -1.36 -46.73 18.20
CA VAL A 415 -2.81 -46.69 18.43
C VAL A 415 -3.46 -47.84 17.66
N ALA A 416 -4.19 -48.69 18.36
CA ALA A 416 -4.95 -49.79 17.79
C ALA A 416 -6.41 -49.38 17.64
N ILE A 417 -6.96 -49.56 16.44
CA ILE A 417 -8.34 -49.21 16.09
C ILE A 417 -9.00 -50.47 15.53
N GLU A 418 -10.13 -50.87 16.10
CA GLU A 418 -10.86 -52.06 15.66
C GLU A 418 -11.65 -51.79 14.37
N ASP A 419 -12.35 -50.66 14.30
CA ASP A 419 -13.02 -50.19 13.09
C ASP A 419 -13.07 -48.65 12.99
N ALA A 420 -13.19 -48.14 11.76
CA ALA A 420 -13.31 -46.72 11.48
C ALA A 420 -14.25 -46.45 10.30
N LEU A 421 -14.88 -45.28 10.25
CA LEU A 421 -15.61 -44.78 9.10
C LEU A 421 -14.66 -44.60 7.91
N ARG A 422 -15.10 -45.06 6.73
CA ARG A 422 -14.37 -44.84 5.48
C ARG A 422 -14.71 -43.46 4.93
N LEU A 423 -13.90 -42.46 5.26
CA LEU A 423 -14.14 -41.07 4.90
C LEU A 423 -13.65 -40.74 3.49
N ARG A 424 -14.50 -40.07 2.69
CA ARG A 424 -14.16 -39.43 1.42
C ARG A 424 -14.41 -37.92 1.52
N PRO A 425 -13.38 -37.10 1.75
CA PRO A 425 -13.52 -35.64 1.74
C PRO A 425 -13.95 -35.13 0.35
N LEU A 426 -14.93 -34.23 0.30
CA LEU A 426 -15.41 -33.58 -0.93
C LEU A 426 -14.93 -32.13 -1.08
N SER A 427 -14.42 -31.54 0.01
CA SER A 427 -13.91 -30.16 0.07
C SER A 427 -12.42 -30.14 0.40
N ALA A 428 -11.83 -28.95 0.32
CA ALA A 428 -10.46 -28.72 0.78
C ALA A 428 -10.35 -28.89 2.31
N GLY A 429 -9.33 -29.60 2.74
CA GLY A 429 -9.01 -29.88 4.13
C GLY A 429 -7.71 -30.69 4.20
N ARG A 430 -7.31 -31.09 5.40
CA ARG A 430 -6.06 -31.82 5.63
C ARG A 430 -6.31 -33.13 6.39
N PRO A 431 -5.85 -34.27 5.86
CA PRO A 431 -5.81 -35.50 6.64
C PRO A 431 -4.77 -35.35 7.76
N LEU A 432 -5.17 -35.56 9.01
CA LEU A 432 -4.28 -35.50 10.17
C LEU A 432 -3.67 -36.85 10.49
N VAL A 433 -4.46 -37.92 10.32
CA VAL A 433 -4.01 -39.32 10.46
C VAL A 433 -4.52 -40.09 9.24
N GLU A 434 -3.60 -40.67 8.50
CA GLU A 434 -3.88 -41.43 7.28
C GLU A 434 -3.73 -42.93 7.53
N ALA A 435 -4.64 -43.72 6.93
CA ALA A 435 -4.58 -45.17 6.92
C ALA A 435 -4.82 -45.72 5.51
N VAL A 436 -4.57 -47.02 5.36
CA VAL A 436 -4.94 -47.74 4.12
C VAL A 436 -6.46 -47.70 3.97
N GLY A 437 -6.96 -46.99 2.95
CA GLY A 437 -8.39 -46.90 2.63
C GLY A 437 -9.05 -45.54 2.92
N GLY A 438 -8.33 -44.58 3.52
CA GLY A 438 -8.79 -43.21 3.73
C GLY A 438 -8.22 -42.56 5.00
N PRO A 439 -8.51 -41.27 5.24
CA PRO A 439 -8.13 -40.61 6.48
C PRO A 439 -8.97 -41.10 7.66
N LEU A 440 -8.31 -41.32 8.80
CA LEU A 440 -8.96 -41.67 10.07
C LEU A 440 -9.30 -40.43 10.89
N ILE A 441 -8.46 -39.39 10.79
CA ILE A 441 -8.72 -38.08 11.37
C ILE A 441 -8.55 -37.05 10.26
N TYR A 442 -9.54 -36.17 10.09
CA TYR A 442 -9.57 -35.18 9.03
C TYR A 442 -9.88 -33.79 9.57
N ALA A 443 -9.05 -32.81 9.24
CA ALA A 443 -9.28 -31.40 9.53
C ALA A 443 -9.94 -30.72 8.33
N LEU A 444 -11.15 -30.24 8.52
CA LEU A 444 -11.94 -29.49 7.54
C LEU A 444 -11.80 -27.99 7.79
N GLU A 445 -11.55 -27.22 6.73
CA GLU A 445 -11.45 -25.77 6.77
C GLU A 445 -12.17 -25.13 5.57
N GLU A 446 -13.44 -24.76 5.79
CA GLU A 446 -14.28 -24.01 4.85
C GLU A 446 -14.38 -22.53 5.27
N GLN A 447 -14.99 -21.68 4.43
CA GLN A 447 -15.08 -20.24 4.69
C GLN A 447 -15.81 -19.89 6.00
N ASP A 448 -16.83 -20.65 6.36
CA ASP A 448 -17.70 -20.43 7.52
C ASP A 448 -17.74 -21.62 8.49
N ARG A 449 -16.91 -22.65 8.25
CA ARG A 449 -16.89 -23.88 9.04
C ARG A 449 -15.48 -24.41 9.22
N LYS A 450 -15.13 -24.72 10.47
CA LYS A 450 -13.86 -25.36 10.84
C LYS A 450 -14.18 -26.60 11.67
N ALA A 451 -13.69 -27.77 11.28
CA ALA A 451 -14.01 -28.98 12.02
C ALA A 451 -12.86 -29.98 12.06
N VAL A 452 -12.84 -30.82 13.10
CA VAL A 452 -12.02 -32.03 13.12
C VAL A 452 -12.94 -33.22 13.21
N VAL A 453 -12.81 -34.14 12.27
CA VAL A 453 -13.54 -35.42 12.25
C VAL A 453 -12.60 -36.51 12.74
N ILE A 454 -12.97 -37.18 13.82
CA ILE A 454 -12.37 -38.42 14.31
C ILE A 454 -13.29 -39.54 13.84
N GLY A 455 -12.85 -40.30 12.84
CA GLY A 455 -13.68 -41.26 12.11
C GLY A 455 -13.91 -42.59 12.83
N PHE A 456 -13.41 -42.81 14.04
CA PHE A 456 -13.54 -44.08 14.75
C PHE A 456 -14.19 -43.91 16.11
N ASP A 457 -14.78 -44.99 16.62
CA ASP A 457 -15.42 -45.02 17.93
C ASP A 457 -14.36 -45.14 19.04
N LEU A 458 -14.43 -44.25 20.03
CA LEU A 458 -13.51 -44.21 21.16
C LEU A 458 -13.61 -45.45 22.07
N PHE A 459 -14.71 -46.20 22.02
CA PHE A 459 -14.87 -47.46 22.75
C PHE A 459 -14.24 -48.67 22.02
N LYS A 460 -13.90 -48.51 20.73
CA LYS A 460 -13.32 -49.55 19.86
C LYS A 460 -11.86 -49.28 19.50
N THR A 461 -11.14 -48.64 20.42
CA THR A 461 -9.73 -48.29 20.26
C THR A 461 -9.07 -48.15 21.63
N ASP A 462 -7.76 -48.37 21.69
CA ASP A 462 -6.98 -48.06 22.89
C ASP A 462 -6.64 -46.56 23.01
N PHE A 463 -7.05 -45.73 22.04
CA PHE A 463 -6.69 -44.32 21.95
C PHE A 463 -6.98 -43.52 23.24
N PRO A 464 -8.15 -43.63 23.90
CA PRO A 464 -8.41 -42.92 25.16
C PRO A 464 -7.47 -43.25 26.31
N LEU A 465 -6.78 -44.39 26.24
CA LEU A 465 -5.82 -44.85 27.26
C LEU A 465 -4.39 -44.34 26.99
N ARG A 466 -4.17 -43.64 25.87
CA ARG A 466 -2.89 -43.08 25.47
C ARG A 466 -2.80 -41.60 25.86
N VAL A 467 -1.58 -41.13 26.15
CA VAL A 467 -1.29 -39.69 26.39
C VAL A 467 -1.68 -38.82 25.18
N ALA A 468 -1.67 -39.40 23.98
CA ALA A 468 -2.08 -38.75 22.74
C ALA A 468 -3.53 -38.23 22.74
N PHE A 469 -4.45 -38.89 23.46
CA PHE A 469 -5.88 -38.53 23.46
C PHE A 469 -6.19 -37.19 24.14
N PRO A 470 -5.79 -36.94 25.41
CA PRO A 470 -6.00 -35.62 26.01
C PRO A 470 -5.27 -34.51 25.26
N LEU A 471 -4.09 -34.80 24.69
CA LEU A 471 -3.32 -33.83 23.91
C LEU A 471 -4.02 -33.43 22.61
N ILE A 472 -4.50 -34.39 21.82
CA ILE A 472 -5.17 -34.08 20.55
C ILE A 472 -6.45 -33.28 20.79
N LEU A 473 -7.23 -33.60 21.83
CA LEU A 473 -8.49 -32.92 22.11
C LEU A 473 -8.22 -31.47 22.54
N SER A 474 -7.25 -31.28 23.44
CA SER A 474 -6.84 -29.95 23.90
C SER A 474 -6.25 -29.10 22.76
N ASN A 475 -5.40 -29.67 21.90
CA ASN A 475 -4.87 -28.99 20.71
C ASN A 475 -5.98 -28.67 19.70
N THR A 476 -6.95 -29.57 19.52
CA THR A 476 -8.11 -29.37 18.63
C THR A 476 -8.96 -28.20 19.10
N LEU A 477 -9.30 -28.14 20.39
CA LEU A 477 -10.07 -27.02 20.95
C LEU A 477 -9.35 -25.69 20.74
N ARG A 478 -8.02 -25.63 20.96
CA ARG A 478 -7.23 -24.42 20.71
C ARG A 478 -7.18 -24.04 19.23
N TRP A 479 -7.11 -25.02 18.33
CA TRP A 479 -7.09 -24.78 16.89
C TRP A 479 -8.45 -24.35 16.33
N LEU A 480 -9.54 -24.85 16.92
CA LEU A 480 -10.91 -24.46 16.58
C LEU A 480 -11.27 -23.10 17.17
N HIS A 481 -10.84 -22.82 18.40
CA HIS A 481 -11.13 -21.57 19.09
C HIS A 481 -10.35 -20.38 18.50
N PRO A 482 -11.01 -19.28 18.11
CA PRO A 482 -10.38 -18.13 17.47
C PRO A 482 -9.52 -17.31 18.43
N ALA A 483 -9.74 -17.48 19.74
CA ALA A 483 -9.07 -16.74 20.80
C ALA A 483 -7.89 -17.52 21.42
N ALA A 484 -7.33 -18.50 20.69
CA ALA A 484 -5.88 -18.64 20.70
C ALA A 484 -5.26 -17.44 19.97
N LEU A 485 -5.54 -16.23 20.45
CA LEU A 485 -4.64 -15.11 20.30
C LEU A 485 -3.44 -15.54 21.14
N ASP A 486 -2.50 -16.23 20.52
CA ASP A 486 -1.17 -16.33 21.10
C ASP A 486 -0.76 -14.91 21.50
N GLN A 487 -0.06 -14.74 22.62
CA GLN A 487 0.41 -13.42 23.05
C GLN A 487 1.17 -12.70 21.91
N SER A 488 1.77 -13.47 20.98
CA SER A 488 2.36 -12.98 19.74
C SER A 488 1.37 -12.32 18.76
N SER A 489 0.11 -12.75 18.71
CA SER A 489 -0.92 -12.13 17.85
C SER A 489 -1.42 -10.79 18.38
N LEU A 490 -1.20 -10.50 19.67
CA LEU A 490 -1.54 -9.22 20.31
C LEU A 490 -0.34 -8.27 20.42
N GLN A 491 0.80 -8.63 19.83
CA GLN A 491 1.98 -7.81 19.76
C GLN A 491 2.45 -7.72 18.30
N VAL A 492 2.35 -6.54 17.72
CA VAL A 492 2.61 -6.27 16.31
C VAL A 492 3.79 -5.29 16.21
N ALA A 493 4.65 -5.46 15.20
CA ALA A 493 5.69 -4.47 14.92
C ALA A 493 5.08 -3.23 14.24
N ALA A 494 5.62 -2.05 14.53
CA ALA A 494 5.14 -0.83 13.92
C ALA A 494 5.20 -0.89 12.38
N GLY A 495 4.14 -0.41 11.72
CA GLY A 495 3.93 -0.50 10.28
C GLY A 495 3.49 -1.86 9.73
N GLN A 496 3.36 -2.89 10.57
CA GLN A 496 2.65 -4.12 10.19
C GLN A 496 1.14 -3.97 10.44
N PRO A 497 0.28 -4.54 9.58
CA PRO A 497 -1.16 -4.46 9.78
C PRO A 497 -1.62 -5.29 10.98
N ILE A 498 -2.55 -4.75 11.75
CA ILE A 498 -3.31 -5.50 12.76
C ILE A 498 -4.35 -6.33 12.01
N LEU A 499 -4.18 -7.65 12.06
CA LEU A 499 -5.09 -8.64 11.48
C LEU A 499 -5.62 -9.54 12.61
N LEU A 500 -6.83 -9.24 13.08
CA LEU A 500 -7.41 -9.95 14.22
C LEU A 500 -8.71 -10.67 13.83
N PRO A 501 -8.84 -11.98 14.11
CA PRO A 501 -10.10 -12.68 13.92
C PRO A 501 -11.16 -12.12 14.87
N VAL A 502 -12.37 -11.91 14.36
CA VAL A 502 -13.53 -11.51 15.16
C VAL A 502 -14.52 -12.66 15.29
N ALA A 503 -15.32 -12.63 16.35
CA ALA A 503 -16.38 -13.60 16.55
C ALA A 503 -17.40 -13.54 15.40
N HIS A 504 -18.02 -14.69 15.09
CA HIS A 504 -19.05 -14.77 14.07
C HIS A 504 -20.23 -13.85 14.40
N GLY A 505 -20.78 -13.17 13.39
CA GLY A 505 -21.91 -12.25 13.52
C GLY A 505 -21.56 -10.79 13.87
N ILE A 506 -20.28 -10.42 14.01
CA ILE A 506 -19.87 -9.02 14.23
C ILE A 506 -19.74 -8.29 12.88
N ALA A 507 -20.56 -7.26 12.67
CA ALA A 507 -20.61 -6.50 11.41
C ALA A 507 -19.73 -5.24 11.38
N SER A 508 -19.34 -4.70 12.55
CA SER A 508 -18.48 -3.52 12.64
C SER A 508 -17.55 -3.59 13.84
N ALA A 509 -16.36 -3.02 13.70
CA ALA A 509 -15.41 -2.81 14.78
C ALA A 509 -14.80 -1.41 14.67
N THR A 510 -14.38 -0.86 15.81
CA THR A 510 -13.77 0.46 15.87
C THR A 510 -12.41 0.33 16.55
N ILE A 511 -11.39 0.98 16.00
CA ILE A 511 -10.04 0.99 16.57
C ILE A 511 -9.75 2.40 17.09
N THR A 512 -9.24 2.46 18.32
CA THR A 512 -8.70 3.68 18.92
C THR A 512 -7.18 3.57 18.93
N THR A 513 -6.50 4.54 18.32
CA THR A 513 -5.04 4.65 18.29
C THR A 513 -4.47 5.09 19.64
N PRO A 514 -3.15 4.96 19.88
CA PRO A 514 -2.49 5.49 21.08
C PRO A 514 -2.73 7.00 21.28
N SER A 515 -2.78 7.78 20.20
CA SER A 515 -3.12 9.21 20.21
C SER A 515 -4.60 9.53 20.53
N GLY A 516 -5.47 8.52 20.68
CA GLY A 516 -6.90 8.68 20.97
C GLY A 516 -7.77 8.90 19.73
N ARG A 517 -7.21 8.79 18.52
CA ARG A 517 -7.96 8.88 17.27
C ARG A 517 -8.78 7.59 17.06
N THR A 518 -10.07 7.75 16.79
CA THR A 518 -10.99 6.64 16.59
C THR A 518 -11.29 6.44 15.10
N VAL A 519 -11.04 5.23 14.58
CA VAL A 519 -11.20 4.88 13.17
C VAL A 519 -12.08 3.63 13.06
N LYS A 520 -13.05 3.64 12.14
CA LYS A 520 -13.84 2.43 11.85
C LYS A 520 -13.00 1.43 11.07
N ALA A 521 -12.88 0.22 11.58
CA ALA A 521 -12.08 -0.83 10.96
C ALA A 521 -13.00 -1.79 10.18
N PRO A 522 -12.79 -1.96 8.86
CA PRO A 522 -13.59 -2.88 8.06
C PRO A 522 -13.33 -4.32 8.49
N ILE A 523 -14.41 -5.10 8.63
CA ILE A 523 -14.34 -6.54 8.86
C ILE A 523 -14.45 -7.22 7.49
N THR A 524 -13.42 -7.98 7.12
CA THR A 524 -13.38 -8.74 5.86
C THR A 524 -13.13 -10.20 6.19
N ARG A 525 -14.01 -11.10 5.74
CA ARG A 525 -13.91 -12.57 6.00
C ARG A 525 -13.75 -12.93 7.49
N GLY A 526 -14.48 -12.24 8.37
CA GLY A 526 -14.43 -12.52 9.81
C GLY A 526 -13.13 -12.08 10.51
N ALA A 527 -12.33 -11.21 9.88
CA ALA A 527 -11.17 -10.57 10.50
C ALA A 527 -11.22 -9.06 10.34
N VAL A 528 -10.78 -8.34 11.38
CA VAL A 528 -10.53 -6.90 11.34
C VAL A 528 -9.16 -6.68 10.72
N SER A 529 -9.09 -5.75 9.76
CA SER A 529 -7.83 -5.31 9.14
C SER A 529 -7.62 -3.81 9.39
N PHE A 530 -6.45 -3.46 9.92
CA PHE A 530 -6.07 -2.08 10.18
C PHE A 530 -4.58 -1.86 9.94
N THR A 531 -4.25 -0.84 9.16
CA THR A 531 -2.88 -0.60 8.63
C THR A 531 -2.20 0.65 9.18
N GLU A 532 -2.94 1.53 9.86
CA GLU A 532 -2.40 2.78 10.41
C GLU A 532 -1.73 2.51 11.77
N THR A 533 -0.67 1.70 11.74
CA THR A 533 0.14 1.28 12.89
C THR A 533 1.44 2.08 12.98
N ASP A 534 1.34 3.39 12.77
CA ASP A 534 2.46 4.34 12.68
C ASP A 534 2.81 5.05 13.99
N GLU A 535 2.07 4.74 15.06
CA GLU A 535 2.34 5.18 16.43
C GLU A 535 2.65 3.95 17.30
N VAL A 536 3.70 4.04 18.13
CA VAL A 536 3.99 3.03 19.16
C VAL A 536 3.02 3.19 20.33
N GLY A 537 2.44 2.07 20.78
CA GLY A 537 1.51 2.08 21.91
C GLY A 537 0.45 0.99 21.87
N LEU A 538 -0.61 1.20 22.66
CA LEU A 538 -1.76 0.30 22.74
C LEU A 538 -2.88 0.79 21.81
N TYR A 539 -3.28 -0.09 20.89
CA TYR A 539 -4.45 0.09 20.05
C TYR A 539 -5.61 -0.66 20.70
N THR A 540 -6.77 -0.02 20.81
CA THR A 540 -7.97 -0.64 21.40
C THR A 540 -9.01 -0.91 20.33
N LEU A 541 -9.27 -2.18 20.06
CA LEU A 541 -10.33 -2.67 19.18
C LEU A 541 -11.62 -2.86 19.97
N SER A 542 -12.60 -2.00 19.75
CA SER A 542 -13.92 -2.07 20.36
C SER A 542 -14.93 -2.76 19.46
N THR A 543 -15.60 -3.78 20.01
CA THR A 543 -16.68 -4.54 19.36
C THR A 543 -17.90 -4.66 20.28
N VAL A 544 -19.05 -5.10 19.74
CA VAL A 544 -20.25 -5.37 20.54
C VAL A 544 -20.06 -6.46 21.62
N ARG A 545 -19.03 -7.30 21.49
CA ARG A 545 -18.72 -8.36 22.46
C ARG A 545 -17.63 -7.96 23.47
N GLY A 546 -17.08 -6.75 23.36
CA GLY A 546 -16.05 -6.21 24.25
C GLY A 546 -14.87 -5.59 23.51
N ASP A 547 -13.94 -5.06 24.31
CA ASP A 547 -12.71 -4.41 23.86
C ASP A 547 -11.54 -5.38 23.90
N LEU A 548 -10.68 -5.31 22.88
CA LEU A 548 -9.43 -6.04 22.79
C LEU A 548 -8.28 -5.05 22.58
N ARG A 549 -7.20 -5.20 23.34
CA ARG A 549 -6.00 -4.36 23.19
C ARG A 549 -4.95 -5.08 22.35
N VAL A 550 -4.24 -4.33 21.52
CA VAL A 550 -3.09 -4.79 20.73
C VAL A 550 -1.92 -3.86 21.00
N ALA A 551 -0.76 -4.41 21.32
CA ALA A 551 0.46 -3.66 21.46
C ALA A 551 1.16 -3.51 20.10
N VAL A 552 1.53 -2.29 19.75
CA VAL A 552 2.37 -1.99 18.58
C VAL A 552 3.67 -1.38 19.08
N ASN A 553 4.80 -1.95 18.67
CA ASN A 553 6.13 -1.53 19.13
C ASN A 553 7.09 -1.32 17.95
N LEU A 554 8.03 -0.39 18.11
CA LEU A 554 9.12 -0.21 17.16
C LEU A 554 10.04 -1.43 17.19
N MET A 555 10.66 -1.73 18.35
CA MET A 555 11.52 -2.91 18.60
C MET A 555 12.52 -3.19 17.46
N ASP A 556 13.07 -2.13 16.87
CA ASP A 556 13.97 -2.19 15.72
C ASP A 556 15.35 -1.65 16.13
N ALA A 557 16.34 -2.52 16.07
CA ALA A 557 17.71 -2.21 16.51
C ALA A 557 18.45 -1.28 15.53
N ASP A 558 18.04 -1.23 14.26
CA ASP A 558 18.62 -0.34 13.27
C ASP A 558 18.08 1.09 13.44
N GLU A 559 16.78 1.24 13.71
CA GLU A 559 16.16 2.54 14.04
C GLU A 559 16.66 3.12 15.37
N SER A 560 16.90 2.24 16.35
CA SER A 560 17.42 2.66 17.66
C SER A 560 18.90 3.07 17.59
N ASN A 561 19.63 2.66 16.54
CA ASN A 561 21.02 3.06 16.34
C ASN A 561 21.11 4.34 15.50
N LEU A 562 21.13 5.48 16.19
CA LEU A 562 21.12 6.80 15.55
C LEU A 562 22.47 7.23 14.95
N THR A 563 23.49 6.35 14.95
CA THR A 563 24.84 6.68 14.48
C THR A 563 24.80 7.03 12.98
N PRO A 564 25.12 8.28 12.60
CA PRO A 564 25.12 8.66 11.19
C PRO A 564 26.17 7.86 10.42
N ARG A 565 25.76 7.06 9.43
CA ARG A 565 26.69 6.30 8.58
C ARG A 565 26.99 7.08 7.30
N PRO A 566 28.15 6.84 6.66
CA PRO A 566 28.46 7.44 5.37
C PRO A 566 27.41 7.06 4.33
N LEU A 567 26.78 8.06 3.72
CA LEU A 567 25.82 7.84 2.64
C LEU A 567 26.54 7.39 1.36
N PRO A 568 25.88 6.60 0.49
CA PRO A 568 26.48 6.11 -0.74
C PRO A 568 27.01 7.28 -1.59
N ALA A 569 28.26 7.17 -2.04
CA ALA A 569 28.79 8.11 -3.01
C ALA A 569 28.05 7.93 -4.35
N PRO A 570 27.66 9.02 -5.04
CA PRO A 570 27.05 8.91 -6.36
C PRO A 570 28.00 8.16 -7.30
N SER A 571 27.52 7.09 -7.92
CA SER A 571 28.33 6.24 -8.78
C SER A 571 28.37 6.84 -10.19
N GLY A 572 29.50 7.43 -10.57
CA GLY A 572 29.74 7.95 -11.92
C GLY A 572 29.58 9.47 -12.06
N PRO A 573 29.90 10.02 -13.24
CA PRO A 573 29.71 11.44 -13.51
C PRO A 573 28.23 11.80 -13.29
N GLY A 574 27.97 12.94 -12.64
CA GLY A 574 26.60 13.43 -12.40
C GLY A 574 25.79 13.53 -13.71
N PRO A 575 24.46 13.75 -13.62
CA PRO A 575 23.59 13.76 -14.79
C PRO A 575 24.23 14.59 -15.89
N GLN A 576 24.55 13.94 -17.01
CA GLN A 576 25.23 14.59 -18.12
C GLN A 576 24.43 15.82 -18.52
N ALA A 577 25.11 16.93 -18.78
CA ALA A 577 24.48 18.12 -19.36
C ALA A 577 23.74 17.67 -20.62
N ALA A 578 22.42 17.57 -20.52
CA ALA A 578 21.65 16.96 -21.58
C ALA A 578 21.74 17.82 -22.83
N ALA A 579 21.83 17.16 -23.99
CA ALA A 579 21.76 17.83 -25.27
C ALA A 579 20.54 18.77 -25.27
N PRO A 580 20.74 20.06 -25.55
CA PRO A 580 19.69 21.04 -25.35
C PRO A 580 18.54 20.75 -26.33
N GLN A 581 17.33 20.69 -25.80
CA GLN A 581 16.16 20.28 -26.56
C GLN A 581 15.38 21.51 -27.06
N PRO A 582 14.64 21.37 -28.18
CA PRO A 582 13.73 22.40 -28.65
C PRO A 582 12.59 22.62 -27.64
N VAL A 583 12.66 23.69 -26.85
CA VAL A 583 11.60 24.14 -25.93
C VAL A 583 10.77 25.22 -26.64
N GLN A 584 9.46 25.02 -26.71
CA GLN A 584 8.55 26.02 -27.26
C GLN A 584 8.23 27.07 -26.20
N ARG A 585 8.57 28.34 -26.46
CA ARG A 585 8.15 29.48 -25.65
C ARG A 585 7.02 30.23 -26.34
N ASP A 586 5.95 30.41 -25.59
CA ASP A 586 4.80 31.22 -25.98
C ASP A 586 5.13 32.71 -25.94
N LEU A 587 4.96 33.42 -27.05
CA LEU A 587 5.17 34.87 -27.13
C LEU A 587 3.92 35.71 -26.92
N TRP A 588 2.74 35.08 -26.76
CA TRP A 588 1.48 35.80 -26.58
C TRP A 588 1.47 36.85 -25.46
N PRO A 589 2.17 36.68 -24.30
CA PRO A 589 2.15 37.70 -23.25
C PRO A 589 2.77 39.03 -23.70
N PHE A 590 3.83 38.99 -24.52
CA PHE A 590 4.46 40.19 -25.07
C PHE A 590 3.49 40.98 -25.95
N PHE A 591 2.68 40.27 -26.75
CA PHE A 591 1.68 40.90 -27.60
C PHE A 591 0.49 41.46 -26.80
N VAL A 592 0.11 40.84 -25.68
CA VAL A 592 -0.88 41.40 -24.75
C VAL A 592 -0.35 42.64 -24.05
N VAL A 593 0.91 42.63 -23.58
CA VAL A 593 1.55 43.82 -23.02
C VAL A 593 1.63 44.94 -24.06
N LEU A 594 2.00 44.62 -25.31
CA LEU A 594 1.98 45.59 -26.41
C LEU A 594 0.58 46.16 -26.65
N ALA A 595 -0.46 45.32 -26.65
CA ALA A 595 -1.84 45.77 -26.78
C ALA A 595 -2.27 46.68 -25.61
N ILE A 596 -1.88 46.35 -24.37
CA ILE A 596 -2.12 47.18 -23.18
C ILE A 596 -1.45 48.55 -23.35
N LEU A 597 -0.19 48.60 -23.77
CA LEU A 597 0.54 49.86 -23.98
C LEU A 597 -0.11 50.71 -25.08
N LEU A 598 -0.51 50.09 -26.20
CA LEU A 598 -1.18 50.77 -27.30
C LEU A 598 -2.56 51.32 -26.89
N LEU A 599 -3.36 50.54 -26.15
CA LEU A 599 -4.67 50.98 -25.64
C LEU A 599 -4.54 52.02 -24.53
N ALA A 600 -3.53 51.94 -23.67
CA ALA A 600 -3.24 52.96 -22.67
C ALA A 600 -2.83 54.28 -23.33
N LEU A 601 -1.98 54.22 -24.36
CA LEU A 601 -1.59 55.40 -25.15
C LEU A 601 -2.77 56.00 -25.92
N GLU A 602 -3.62 55.17 -26.53
CA GLU A 602 -4.88 55.58 -27.16
C GLU A 602 -5.79 56.29 -26.16
N GLY A 603 -5.99 55.70 -24.99
CA GLY A 603 -6.80 56.27 -23.91
C GLY A 603 -6.24 57.59 -23.40
N LEU A 604 -4.91 57.71 -23.25
CA LEU A 604 -4.23 58.93 -22.82
C LEU A 604 -4.37 60.05 -23.86
N LEU A 605 -4.20 59.74 -25.15
CA LEU A 605 -4.37 60.69 -26.24
C LEU A 605 -5.84 61.13 -26.37
N TYR A 606 -6.78 60.21 -26.18
CA TYR A 606 -8.21 60.52 -26.14
C TYR A 606 -8.53 61.46 -24.98
N TRP A 607 -8.04 61.16 -23.78
CA TRP A 607 -8.20 62.00 -22.60
C TRP A 607 -7.61 63.40 -22.83
N ARG A 608 -6.38 63.50 -23.33
CA ARG A 608 -5.74 64.79 -23.67
C ARG A 608 -6.52 65.58 -24.72
N ARG A 609 -7.05 64.92 -25.76
CA ARG A 609 -7.88 65.55 -26.81
C ARG A 609 -9.21 66.10 -26.25
N GLN A 610 -9.76 65.45 -25.23
CA GLN A 610 -11.03 65.81 -24.59
C GLN A 610 -10.88 66.95 -23.57
N THR A 611 -9.78 66.97 -22.83
CA THR A 611 -9.57 67.88 -21.68
C THR A 611 -8.63 69.04 -22.02
N GLY A 612 -8.14 69.12 -23.25
CA GLY A 612 -7.15 70.11 -23.67
C GLY A 612 -5.81 69.96 -22.95
N GLY A 613 -5.48 68.74 -22.50
CA GLY A 613 -4.27 68.45 -21.73
C GLY A 613 -4.35 68.75 -20.24
N ARG A 614 -5.50 69.22 -19.73
CA ARG A 614 -5.70 69.45 -18.28
C ARG A 614 -6.00 68.12 -17.55
N PRO A 615 -5.52 67.95 -16.31
CA PRO A 615 -5.74 66.74 -15.52
C PRO A 615 -7.14 66.71 -14.88
N VAL A 616 -8.19 66.86 -15.69
CA VAL A 616 -9.60 66.88 -15.24
C VAL A 616 -10.36 65.79 -15.99
N LEU A 617 -11.46 65.28 -15.42
CA LEU A 617 -12.33 64.35 -16.15
C LEU A 617 -13.06 65.07 -17.30
N PRO A 618 -13.34 64.38 -18.43
CA PRO A 618 -14.12 64.96 -19.52
C PRO A 618 -15.46 65.51 -19.04
N ALA A 619 -15.89 66.65 -19.57
CA ALA A 619 -17.12 67.32 -19.14
C ALA A 619 -18.39 66.54 -19.55
N GLY A 620 -18.37 65.86 -20.70
CA GLY A 620 -19.50 65.09 -21.21
C GLY A 620 -19.64 63.71 -20.56
N ALA A 621 -20.86 63.33 -20.18
CA ALA A 621 -21.15 62.01 -19.62
C ALA A 621 -20.73 60.86 -20.55
N GLY A 622 -20.96 61.01 -21.87
CA GLY A 622 -20.54 60.01 -22.86
C GLY A 622 -19.02 59.83 -22.96
N ASP A 623 -18.26 60.90 -22.75
CA ASP A 623 -16.80 60.85 -22.80
C ASP A 623 -16.19 60.23 -21.54
N ARG A 624 -16.86 60.38 -20.39
CA ARG A 624 -16.52 59.66 -19.15
C ARG A 624 -16.75 58.16 -19.30
N TRP A 625 -17.89 57.75 -19.85
CA TRP A 625 -18.17 56.33 -20.15
C TRP A 625 -17.16 55.74 -21.14
N ALA A 626 -16.81 56.48 -22.19
CA ALA A 626 -15.81 56.04 -23.17
C ALA A 626 -14.39 55.92 -22.57
N LEU A 627 -14.04 56.73 -21.57
CA LEU A 627 -12.77 56.58 -20.84
C LEU A 627 -12.83 55.39 -19.87
N ALA A 628 -13.95 55.21 -19.17
CA ALA A 628 -14.17 54.09 -18.25
C ALA A 628 -14.10 52.73 -18.96
N LEU A 629 -14.76 52.59 -20.12
CA LEU A 629 -14.72 51.36 -20.92
C LEU A 629 -13.32 51.00 -21.41
N ARG A 630 -12.51 52.00 -21.78
CA ARG A 630 -11.10 51.79 -22.14
C ARG A 630 -10.26 51.37 -20.95
N GLY A 631 -10.47 52.04 -19.81
CA GLY A 631 -9.83 51.66 -18.54
C GLY A 631 -10.17 50.23 -18.12
N SER A 632 -11.44 49.82 -18.22
CA SER A 632 -11.86 48.45 -17.93
C SER A 632 -11.27 47.43 -18.91
N LEU A 633 -11.12 47.79 -20.19
CA LEU A 633 -10.50 46.92 -21.19
C LEU A 633 -9.02 46.67 -20.85
N VAL A 634 -8.28 47.73 -20.51
CA VAL A 634 -6.88 47.60 -20.08
C VAL A 634 -6.78 46.76 -18.80
N LEU A 635 -7.67 46.97 -17.82
CA LEU A 635 -7.71 46.19 -16.59
C LEU A 635 -8.00 44.71 -16.85
N LEU A 636 -8.97 44.39 -17.71
CA LEU A 636 -9.29 43.02 -18.14
C LEU A 636 -8.10 42.35 -18.82
N LEU A 637 -7.40 43.06 -19.72
CA LEU A 637 -6.20 42.54 -20.37
C LEU A 637 -5.06 42.31 -19.36
N ALA A 638 -4.89 43.18 -18.38
CA ALA A 638 -3.93 42.98 -17.29
C ALA A 638 -4.27 41.73 -16.46
N LEU A 639 -5.55 41.48 -16.18
CA LEU A 639 -6.00 40.27 -15.49
C LEU A 639 -5.70 38.99 -16.32
N THR A 640 -5.70 39.06 -17.65
CA THR A 640 -5.31 37.88 -18.46
C THR A 640 -3.85 37.47 -18.25
N LEU A 641 -2.96 38.41 -17.90
CA LEU A 641 -1.54 38.12 -17.61
C LEU A 641 -1.36 37.33 -16.31
N THR A 642 -2.33 37.41 -15.38
CA THR A 642 -2.31 36.62 -14.14
C THR A 642 -2.78 35.17 -14.33
N ARG A 643 -3.10 34.75 -15.57
CA ARG A 643 -3.52 33.39 -15.93
C ARG A 643 -4.57 32.79 -14.99
N PRO A 644 -5.74 33.43 -14.81
CA PRO A 644 -6.78 32.90 -13.94
C PRO A 644 -7.19 31.49 -14.38
N VAL A 645 -7.13 30.54 -13.45
CA VAL A 645 -7.49 29.14 -13.70
C VAL A 645 -8.92 28.91 -13.23
N LEU A 646 -9.78 28.44 -14.13
CA LEU A 646 -11.13 27.98 -13.81
C LEU A 646 -11.11 26.44 -13.74
N PRO A 647 -11.33 25.83 -12.56
CA PRO A 647 -11.40 24.37 -12.46
C PRO A 647 -12.62 23.88 -13.25
N ARG A 648 -12.37 22.98 -14.21
CA ARG A 648 -13.43 22.25 -14.94
C ARG A 648 -13.59 20.87 -14.33
N TRP A 649 -14.79 20.55 -13.89
CA TRP A 649 -15.17 19.18 -13.52
C TRP A 649 -15.19 18.34 -14.80
N VAL A 650 -14.30 17.37 -14.92
CA VAL A 650 -14.29 16.45 -16.04
C VAL A 650 -14.45 15.03 -15.51
N ASP A 651 -15.51 14.37 -15.94
CA ASP A 651 -15.75 12.94 -15.70
C ASP A 651 -14.79 12.13 -16.58
N ARG A 652 -13.57 11.88 -16.07
CA ARG A 652 -12.51 11.09 -16.74
C ARG A 652 -12.03 9.99 -15.83
N GLN A 653 -11.92 8.79 -16.38
CA GLN A 653 -11.42 7.63 -15.66
C GLN A 653 -9.94 7.37 -16.00
N ASN A 654 -9.16 6.97 -15.00
CA ASN A 654 -7.80 6.48 -15.18
C ASN A 654 -7.75 4.99 -14.85
N VAL A 655 -7.27 4.16 -15.78
CA VAL A 655 -7.21 2.69 -15.62
C VAL A 655 -5.78 2.20 -15.71
N VAL A 656 -5.29 1.52 -14.68
CA VAL A 656 -3.95 0.90 -14.70
C VAL A 656 -4.10 -0.60 -14.80
N PHE A 657 -3.52 -1.22 -15.84
CA PHE A 657 -3.47 -2.66 -16.00
C PHE A 657 -2.18 -3.21 -15.40
N LEU A 658 -2.30 -4.19 -14.48
CA LEU A 658 -1.19 -4.93 -13.89
C LEU A 658 -1.13 -6.32 -14.52
N LEU A 659 -0.10 -6.59 -15.29
CA LEU A 659 0.13 -7.86 -16.00
C LEU A 659 1.21 -8.68 -15.30
N ASP A 660 0.85 -9.86 -14.85
CA ASP A 660 1.78 -10.80 -14.23
C ASP A 660 2.58 -11.58 -15.28
N LEU A 661 3.92 -11.46 -15.20
CA LEU A 661 4.88 -12.14 -16.05
C LEU A 661 5.71 -13.19 -15.28
N SER A 662 5.30 -13.56 -14.07
CA SER A 662 5.93 -14.62 -13.26
C SER A 662 5.83 -16.00 -13.89
N ASP A 663 6.78 -16.88 -13.53
CA ASP A 663 6.91 -18.24 -14.08
C ASP A 663 5.71 -19.14 -13.78
N SER A 664 4.90 -18.83 -12.76
CA SER A 664 3.65 -19.54 -12.46
C SER A 664 2.52 -19.22 -13.45
N VAL A 665 2.62 -18.11 -14.20
CA VAL A 665 1.65 -17.75 -15.23
C VAL A 665 2.11 -18.26 -16.61
N SER A 666 1.39 -19.23 -17.15
CA SER A 666 1.71 -19.83 -18.46
C SER A 666 1.68 -18.81 -19.60
N LEU A 667 2.47 -19.03 -20.66
CA LEU A 667 2.47 -18.17 -21.86
C LEU A 667 1.06 -17.99 -22.46
N ALA A 668 0.23 -19.03 -22.45
CA ALA A 668 -1.15 -18.96 -22.89
C ALA A 668 -2.04 -18.09 -21.98
N ALA A 669 -1.81 -18.10 -20.67
CA ALA A 669 -2.48 -17.21 -19.73
C ALA A 669 -2.04 -15.74 -19.93
N ARG A 670 -0.73 -15.49 -20.13
CA ARG A 670 -0.19 -14.16 -20.43
C ARG A 670 -0.78 -13.57 -21.72
N GLU A 671 -0.90 -14.39 -22.78
CA GLU A 671 -1.50 -13.97 -24.05
C GLU A 671 -3.01 -13.66 -23.89
N ARG A 672 -3.75 -14.42 -23.06
CA ARG A 672 -5.15 -14.10 -22.73
C ARG A 672 -5.27 -12.79 -21.95
N ALA A 673 -4.38 -12.56 -20.99
CA ALA A 673 -4.33 -11.32 -20.22
C ALA A 673 -4.08 -10.10 -21.14
N TYR A 674 -3.15 -10.23 -22.08
CA TYR A 674 -2.91 -9.20 -23.10
C TYR A 674 -4.15 -8.91 -23.95
N ARG A 675 -4.84 -9.94 -24.44
CA ARG A 675 -6.06 -9.76 -25.25
C ARG A 675 -7.18 -9.08 -24.48
N PHE A 676 -7.40 -9.49 -23.23
CA PHE A 676 -8.38 -8.86 -22.35
C PHE A 676 -8.10 -7.36 -22.15
N MET A 677 -6.84 -7.01 -21.89
CA MET A 677 -6.41 -5.61 -21.78
C MET A 677 -6.65 -4.85 -23.09
N ALA A 678 -6.19 -5.38 -24.22
CA ALA A 678 -6.32 -4.73 -25.53
C ALA A 678 -7.80 -4.50 -25.92
N GLU A 679 -8.68 -5.45 -25.59
CA GLU A 679 -10.13 -5.32 -25.78
C GLU A 679 -10.74 -4.28 -24.83
N SER A 680 -10.32 -4.27 -23.56
CA SER A 680 -10.78 -3.30 -22.56
C SER A 680 -10.44 -1.87 -22.95
N VAL A 681 -9.23 -1.62 -23.47
CA VAL A 681 -8.81 -0.28 -23.90
C VAL A 681 -9.64 0.25 -25.07
N ARG A 682 -10.12 -0.61 -25.97
CA ARG A 682 -10.99 -0.19 -27.09
C ARG A 682 -12.34 0.35 -26.64
N HIS A 683 -12.78 0.01 -25.43
CA HIS A 683 -14.05 0.45 -24.84
C HIS A 683 -13.92 1.72 -23.98
N LEU A 684 -12.71 2.26 -23.83
CA LEU A 684 -12.49 3.51 -23.10
C LEU A 684 -13.05 4.71 -23.89
N ARG A 685 -13.58 5.72 -23.18
CA ARG A 685 -14.10 6.95 -23.80
C ARG A 685 -12.93 7.83 -24.25
N SER A 686 -13.20 8.77 -25.16
CA SER A 686 -12.19 9.68 -25.75
C SER A 686 -11.48 10.63 -24.76
N GLY A 687 -11.82 10.58 -23.46
CA GLY A 687 -11.17 11.33 -22.39
C GLY A 687 -10.55 10.47 -21.28
N ASP A 688 -10.75 9.15 -21.32
CA ASP A 688 -10.17 8.23 -20.35
C ASP A 688 -8.69 8.00 -20.65
N ARG A 689 -7.95 7.57 -19.63
CA ARG A 689 -6.53 7.28 -19.75
C ARG A 689 -6.22 5.89 -19.24
N HIS A 690 -5.23 5.24 -19.84
CA HIS A 690 -4.74 3.96 -19.38
C HIS A 690 -3.22 3.90 -19.28
N SER A 691 -2.73 3.03 -18.40
CA SER A 691 -1.32 2.69 -18.22
C SER A 691 -1.17 1.18 -18.11
N VAL A 692 0.00 0.67 -18.50
CA VAL A 692 0.35 -0.75 -18.41
C VAL A 692 1.58 -0.90 -17.53
N ILE A 693 1.43 -1.70 -16.48
CA ILE A 693 2.51 -2.11 -15.58
C ILE A 693 2.64 -3.62 -15.71
N VAL A 694 3.87 -4.08 -15.90
CA VAL A 694 4.21 -5.51 -15.84
C VAL A 694 4.91 -5.80 -14.52
N PHE A 695 4.69 -6.99 -13.98
CA PHE A 695 5.32 -7.38 -12.73
C PHE A 695 5.66 -8.87 -12.67
N GLY A 696 6.66 -9.19 -11.85
CA GLY A 696 7.12 -10.52 -11.48
C GLY A 696 7.79 -10.42 -10.12
N GLU A 697 9.10 -10.67 -10.04
CA GLU A 697 9.91 -10.37 -8.85
C GLU A 697 9.92 -8.86 -8.53
N GLU A 698 9.88 -8.04 -9.59
CA GLU A 698 9.81 -6.59 -9.55
C GLU A 698 8.67 -6.06 -10.43
N ALA A 699 8.27 -4.79 -10.27
CA ALA A 699 7.23 -4.14 -11.07
C ALA A 699 7.77 -2.91 -11.84
N VAL A 700 7.37 -2.77 -13.11
CA VAL A 700 7.85 -1.72 -14.02
C VAL A 700 6.69 -1.13 -14.83
N VAL A 701 6.69 0.20 -15.01
CA VAL A 701 5.77 0.89 -15.92
C VAL A 701 6.23 0.64 -17.36
N ASP A 702 5.52 -0.24 -18.08
CA ASP A 702 5.79 -0.54 -19.49
C ASP A 702 5.25 0.58 -20.41
N GLN A 703 4.02 1.03 -20.15
CA GLN A 703 3.38 2.11 -20.88
C GLN A 703 2.83 3.16 -19.91
N PRO A 704 3.29 4.43 -19.98
CA PRO A 704 2.84 5.48 -19.06
C PRO A 704 1.39 5.86 -19.30
N LEU A 705 0.77 6.46 -18.28
CA LEU A 705 -0.63 6.89 -18.33
C LEU A 705 -0.88 7.85 -19.51
N SER A 706 -1.67 7.41 -20.49
CA SER A 706 -1.93 8.15 -21.73
C SER A 706 -3.37 7.95 -22.21
N ASN A 707 -3.83 8.80 -23.12
CA ASN A 707 -5.15 8.71 -23.76
C ASN A 707 -5.09 8.03 -25.15
N ARG A 708 -4.09 7.16 -25.36
CA ARG A 708 -3.96 6.43 -26.63
C ARG A 708 -5.15 5.47 -26.81
N THR A 709 -5.57 5.24 -28.04
CA THR A 709 -6.72 4.36 -28.33
C THR A 709 -6.34 2.88 -28.43
N GLY A 710 -5.07 2.53 -28.18
CA GLY A 710 -4.56 1.16 -28.28
C GLY A 710 -3.42 0.88 -27.30
N VAL A 711 -3.04 -0.40 -27.24
CA VAL A 711 -1.99 -0.91 -26.35
C VAL A 711 -1.06 -1.83 -27.11
N ASP A 712 0.24 -1.60 -26.95
CA ASP A 712 1.29 -2.47 -27.48
C ASP A 712 1.49 -3.70 -26.59
N ARG A 713 2.03 -4.78 -27.17
CA ARG A 713 2.51 -5.90 -26.35
C ARG A 713 3.59 -5.40 -25.38
N PRO A 714 3.56 -5.84 -24.12
CA PRO A 714 4.57 -5.42 -23.16
C PRO A 714 5.99 -5.76 -23.63
N LYS A 715 6.90 -4.80 -23.49
CA LYS A 715 8.31 -4.90 -23.91
C LYS A 715 9.26 -4.93 -22.73
N ALA A 716 8.85 -4.38 -21.59
CA ALA A 716 9.61 -4.43 -20.36
C ALA A 716 9.84 -5.88 -19.91
N GLN A 717 11.09 -6.18 -19.54
CA GLN A 717 11.47 -7.46 -18.95
C GLN A 717 11.51 -7.30 -17.43
N VAL A 718 10.97 -8.29 -16.73
CA VAL A 718 10.96 -8.39 -15.26
C VAL A 718 11.33 -9.82 -14.88
N GLY A 719 12.02 -10.02 -13.75
CA GLY A 719 12.36 -11.35 -13.25
C GLY A 719 11.12 -12.24 -13.04
N GLY A 720 11.13 -13.47 -13.57
CA GLY A 720 9.99 -14.39 -13.52
C GLY A 720 9.89 -15.25 -12.25
N HIS A 721 10.96 -15.37 -11.49
CA HIS A 721 11.05 -16.29 -10.34
C HIS A 721 10.25 -15.83 -9.10
N GLY A 722 9.84 -14.57 -9.08
CA GLY A 722 9.05 -13.96 -8.01
C GLY A 722 7.69 -13.45 -8.48
N THR A 723 6.82 -13.15 -7.52
CA THR A 723 5.51 -12.54 -7.73
C THR A 723 5.25 -11.54 -6.61
N ASN A 724 5.51 -10.26 -6.90
CA ASN A 724 5.42 -9.13 -5.99
C ASN A 724 4.24 -8.23 -6.32
N ILE A 725 3.04 -8.71 -5.99
CA ILE A 725 1.77 -8.00 -6.22
C ILE A 725 1.75 -6.66 -5.48
N PHE A 726 2.30 -6.61 -4.26
CA PHE A 726 2.37 -5.39 -3.47
C PHE A 726 3.07 -4.24 -4.21
N GLN A 727 4.25 -4.48 -4.77
CA GLN A 727 4.98 -3.46 -5.52
C GLN A 727 4.23 -3.00 -6.77
N ALA A 728 3.57 -3.92 -7.47
CA ALA A 728 2.76 -3.59 -8.64
C ALA A 728 1.60 -2.63 -8.30
N ILE A 729 0.91 -2.86 -7.18
CA ILE A 729 -0.15 -1.96 -6.71
C ILE A 729 0.43 -0.60 -6.32
N GLN A 730 1.56 -0.56 -5.59
CA GLN A 730 2.19 0.70 -5.20
C GLN A 730 2.58 1.55 -6.41
N LEU A 731 3.18 0.92 -7.42
CA LEU A 731 3.53 1.60 -8.66
C LEU A 731 2.30 2.12 -9.42
N ALA A 732 1.20 1.37 -9.38
CA ALA A 732 -0.09 1.80 -9.93
C ALA A 732 -0.60 3.07 -9.23
N LEU A 733 -0.64 3.07 -7.89
CA LEU A 733 -1.10 4.21 -7.11
C LEU A 733 -0.23 5.44 -7.32
N ALA A 734 1.08 5.25 -7.45
CA ALA A 734 2.02 6.31 -7.75
C ALA A 734 1.84 6.91 -9.16
N THR A 735 1.36 6.11 -10.12
CA THR A 735 1.06 6.55 -11.49
C THR A 735 -0.31 7.23 -11.59
N LEU A 736 -1.22 6.93 -10.67
CA LEU A 736 -2.59 7.42 -10.67
C LEU A 736 -2.70 8.85 -10.09
N PRO A 737 -3.37 9.79 -10.78
CA PRO A 737 -3.60 11.13 -10.26
C PRO A 737 -4.53 11.09 -9.02
N PRO A 738 -4.14 11.70 -7.89
CA PRO A 738 -4.99 11.72 -6.69
C PRO A 738 -6.26 12.55 -6.91
N GLY A 739 -7.39 12.11 -6.34
CA GLY A 739 -8.69 12.80 -6.44
C GLY A 739 -9.43 12.59 -7.76
N HIS A 740 -8.96 11.68 -8.62
CA HIS A 740 -9.63 11.28 -9.85
C HIS A 740 -10.30 9.90 -9.70
N ALA A 741 -11.23 9.57 -10.61
CA ALA A 741 -11.80 8.23 -10.70
C ALA A 741 -10.74 7.24 -11.21
N ASN A 742 -10.13 6.50 -10.28
CA ASN A 742 -9.00 5.61 -10.54
C ASN A 742 -9.41 4.15 -10.40
N ARG A 743 -8.99 3.30 -11.35
CA ARG A 743 -9.20 1.86 -11.31
C ARG A 743 -7.89 1.13 -11.60
N ILE A 744 -7.67 0.04 -10.90
CA ILE A 744 -6.57 -0.89 -11.11
C ILE A 744 -7.17 -2.21 -11.57
N VAL A 745 -6.70 -2.75 -12.69
CA VAL A 745 -7.14 -4.04 -13.22
C VAL A 745 -5.96 -4.99 -13.18
N MET A 746 -6.05 -6.03 -12.36
CA MET A 746 -4.96 -6.96 -12.09
C MET A 746 -5.21 -8.31 -12.76
N LEU A 747 -4.22 -8.80 -13.49
CA LEU A 747 -4.25 -10.06 -14.23
C LEU A 747 -3.13 -10.97 -13.73
N THR A 748 -3.46 -11.88 -12.80
CA THR A 748 -2.51 -12.78 -12.11
C THR A 748 -3.19 -14.07 -11.67
N ASP A 749 -2.40 -15.10 -11.35
CA ASP A 749 -2.88 -16.32 -10.68
C ASP A 749 -3.12 -16.11 -9.16
N GLY A 750 -2.74 -14.94 -8.63
CA GLY A 750 -2.99 -14.51 -7.25
C GLY A 750 -2.00 -15.08 -6.22
N ARG A 751 -0.96 -15.80 -6.63
CA ARG A 751 -0.02 -16.47 -5.71
C ARG A 751 1.20 -15.60 -5.41
N GLN A 752 1.01 -14.55 -4.62
CA GLN A 752 2.13 -13.72 -4.17
C GLN A 752 3.14 -14.53 -3.33
N ASN A 753 4.44 -14.37 -3.61
CA ASN A 753 5.54 -14.96 -2.83
C ASN A 753 6.53 -13.91 -2.28
N ALA A 754 6.37 -12.63 -2.62
CA ALA A 754 7.14 -11.51 -2.09
C ALA A 754 6.23 -10.29 -1.81
N GLY A 755 6.48 -9.56 -0.72
CA GLY A 755 5.70 -8.38 -0.33
C GLY A 755 4.42 -8.69 0.46
N ASN A 756 3.49 -7.73 0.56
CA ASN A 756 2.20 -7.89 1.26
C ASN A 756 1.02 -7.35 0.43
N ALA A 757 0.46 -8.17 -0.46
CA ALA A 757 -0.63 -7.78 -1.37
C ALA A 757 -1.83 -7.18 -0.65
N LEU A 758 -2.16 -7.71 0.53
CA LEU A 758 -3.30 -7.23 1.32
C LEU A 758 -3.09 -5.77 1.77
N ALA A 759 -1.87 -5.45 2.20
CA ALA A 759 -1.52 -4.09 2.59
C ALA A 759 -1.56 -3.14 1.37
N GLY A 760 -1.12 -3.58 0.20
CA GLY A 760 -1.24 -2.82 -1.06
C GLY A 760 -2.68 -2.60 -1.49
N ALA A 761 -3.54 -3.62 -1.37
CA ALA A 761 -4.96 -3.50 -1.69
C ALA A 761 -5.68 -2.53 -0.74
N GLN A 762 -5.31 -2.53 0.54
CA GLN A 762 -5.82 -1.56 1.49
C GLN A 762 -5.35 -0.14 1.17
N ALA A 763 -4.07 0.04 0.79
CA ALA A 763 -3.56 1.34 0.35
C ALA A 763 -4.34 1.86 -0.88
N ALA A 764 -4.66 0.99 -1.84
CA ALA A 764 -5.47 1.37 -2.99
C ALA A 764 -6.88 1.81 -2.59
N LYS A 765 -7.53 1.07 -1.69
CA LYS A 765 -8.84 1.43 -1.14
C LYS A 765 -8.81 2.78 -0.42
N ASN A 766 -7.78 3.04 0.40
CA ASN A 766 -7.62 4.31 1.10
C ASN A 766 -7.39 5.48 0.12
N ALA A 767 -6.72 5.23 -1.01
CA ALA A 767 -6.54 6.20 -2.08
C ALA A 767 -7.78 6.38 -2.99
N GLY A 768 -8.88 5.64 -2.73
CA GLY A 768 -10.08 5.65 -3.56
C GLY A 768 -9.88 5.02 -4.94
N ALA A 769 -8.92 4.11 -5.08
CA ALA A 769 -8.66 3.35 -6.30
C ALA A 769 -9.20 1.92 -6.18
N ASP A 770 -10.22 1.60 -6.97
CA ASP A 770 -10.83 0.27 -6.98
C ASP A 770 -9.89 -0.74 -7.67
N ILE A 771 -9.71 -1.92 -7.06
CA ILE A 771 -8.98 -3.04 -7.67
C ILE A 771 -9.97 -4.06 -8.23
N TYR A 772 -9.85 -4.34 -9.52
CA TYR A 772 -10.54 -5.41 -10.23
C TYR A 772 -9.56 -6.54 -10.50
N TYR A 773 -9.98 -7.77 -10.23
CA TYR A 773 -9.14 -8.94 -10.40
C TYR A 773 -9.67 -9.82 -11.54
N VAL A 774 -8.78 -10.20 -12.45
CA VAL A 774 -9.04 -11.13 -13.55
C VAL A 774 -8.14 -12.35 -13.35
N ALA A 775 -8.73 -13.47 -12.95
CA ALA A 775 -7.98 -14.67 -12.62
C ALA A 775 -7.33 -15.29 -13.85
N ALA A 776 -6.01 -15.50 -13.78
CA ALA A 776 -5.30 -16.35 -14.73
C ALA A 776 -5.54 -17.83 -14.37
N PRO A 777 -6.05 -18.68 -15.28
CA PRO A 777 -6.27 -20.08 -14.97
C PRO A 777 -4.96 -20.81 -14.71
N LEU A 778 -4.88 -21.49 -13.57
CA LEU A 778 -3.82 -22.43 -13.25
C LEU A 778 -3.80 -23.50 -14.34
N THR A 779 -2.80 -23.45 -15.22
CA THR A 779 -2.77 -24.29 -16.43
C THR A 779 -1.98 -25.59 -16.21
N PHE A 780 -1.38 -25.78 -15.04
CA PHE A 780 -0.63 -26.99 -14.70
C PHE A 780 -1.59 -28.14 -14.35
N THR A 781 -2.06 -28.87 -15.36
CA THR A 781 -3.00 -30.01 -15.21
C THR A 781 -2.31 -31.35 -14.96
N GLN A 782 -0.96 -31.37 -14.96
CA GLN A 782 -0.12 -32.55 -14.75
C GLN A 782 1.08 -32.19 -13.86
N GLU A 783 0.82 -31.51 -12.75
CA GLU A 783 1.87 -31.14 -11.81
C GLU A 783 2.31 -32.35 -10.98
N VAL A 784 3.62 -32.50 -10.82
CA VAL A 784 4.27 -33.47 -9.94
C VAL A 784 5.22 -32.70 -9.05
N VAL A 785 5.06 -32.83 -7.74
CA VAL A 785 5.84 -32.11 -6.73
C VAL A 785 6.52 -33.11 -5.82
N ALA A 786 7.84 -32.97 -5.64
CA ALA A 786 8.54 -33.63 -4.54
C ALA A 786 8.24 -32.85 -3.25
N GLU A 787 7.32 -33.35 -2.42
CA GLU A 787 6.86 -32.65 -1.21
C GLU A 787 7.92 -32.69 -0.11
N SER A 788 8.54 -33.84 0.11
CA SER A 788 9.53 -34.02 1.17
C SER A 788 10.46 -35.19 0.92
N MET A 789 11.61 -35.15 1.57
CA MET A 789 12.55 -36.25 1.67
C MET A 789 12.83 -36.51 3.14
N VAL A 790 12.43 -37.69 3.61
CA VAL A 790 12.63 -38.13 4.99
C VAL A 790 13.88 -38.99 5.06
N LEU A 791 14.82 -38.54 5.88
CA LEU A 791 16.06 -39.24 6.22
C LEU A 791 16.04 -39.55 7.72
N PRO A 792 16.61 -40.67 8.18
CA PRO A 792 16.80 -40.89 9.61
C PRO A 792 17.74 -39.83 10.18
N GLN A 793 17.44 -39.35 11.40
CA GLN A 793 18.25 -38.31 12.06
C GLN A 793 19.60 -38.86 12.56
N GLU A 794 19.66 -40.15 12.86
CA GLU A 794 20.86 -40.85 13.30
C GLU A 794 20.94 -42.19 12.58
N VAL A 795 22.13 -42.54 12.11
CA VAL A 795 22.46 -43.84 11.52
C VAL A 795 23.79 -44.29 12.07
N LYS A 796 23.94 -45.58 12.39
CA LYS A 796 25.22 -46.12 12.84
C LYS A 796 26.19 -46.17 11.67
N TYR A 797 27.47 -45.96 11.95
CA TYR A 797 28.51 -46.05 10.94
C TYR A 797 28.48 -47.45 10.28
N GLY A 798 28.27 -47.48 8.96
CA GLY A 798 28.17 -48.71 8.16
C GLY A 798 26.78 -49.33 8.06
N GLU A 799 25.76 -48.75 8.70
CA GLU A 799 24.37 -49.23 8.58
C GLU A 799 23.68 -48.60 7.36
N PRO A 800 23.08 -49.42 6.46
CA PRO A 800 22.33 -48.89 5.35
C PRO A 800 21.02 -48.26 5.83
N PHE A 801 20.62 -47.14 5.24
CA PHE A 801 19.40 -46.42 5.61
C PHE A 801 18.51 -46.17 4.41
N GLN A 802 17.23 -45.85 4.66
CA GLN A 802 16.27 -45.56 3.60
C GLN A 802 15.97 -44.06 3.54
N ALA A 803 16.27 -43.44 2.40
CA ALA A 803 15.75 -42.13 2.06
C ALA A 803 14.34 -42.31 1.47
N LYS A 804 13.31 -41.81 2.16
CA LYS A 804 11.94 -41.85 1.68
C LYS A 804 11.60 -40.52 1.00
N VAL A 805 11.28 -40.56 -0.28
CA VAL A 805 10.83 -39.39 -1.04
C VAL A 805 9.31 -39.45 -1.16
N VAL A 806 8.63 -38.41 -0.69
CA VAL A 806 7.19 -38.23 -0.85
C VAL A 806 6.96 -37.35 -2.06
N VAL A 807 6.30 -37.90 -3.08
CA VAL A 807 5.97 -37.21 -4.32
C VAL A 807 4.46 -37.11 -4.42
N TRP A 808 3.93 -35.90 -4.55
CA TRP A 808 2.53 -35.69 -4.84
C TRP A 808 2.34 -35.52 -6.35
N SER A 809 1.33 -36.20 -6.90
CA SER A 809 0.96 -36.09 -8.30
C SER A 809 -0.50 -35.68 -8.42
N HIS A 810 -0.80 -34.70 -9.27
CA HIS A 810 -2.17 -34.26 -9.48
C HIS A 810 -3.04 -35.34 -10.17
N ARG A 811 -2.44 -36.16 -11.04
CA ARG A 811 -3.08 -37.26 -11.77
C ARG A 811 -2.14 -38.45 -11.89
N ASP A 812 -2.69 -39.59 -12.31
CA ASP A 812 -1.88 -40.75 -12.68
C ASP A 812 -0.91 -40.39 -13.81
N THR A 813 0.38 -40.58 -13.58
CA THR A 813 1.44 -40.29 -14.55
C THR A 813 2.66 -41.20 -14.33
N GLN A 814 3.66 -41.08 -15.19
CA GLN A 814 4.96 -41.74 -15.02
C GLN A 814 6.07 -40.70 -14.99
N GLY A 815 7.03 -40.91 -14.11
CA GLY A 815 8.18 -40.03 -13.95
C GLY A 815 9.45 -40.80 -13.63
N ARG A 816 10.57 -40.09 -13.57
CA ARG A 816 11.84 -40.62 -13.07
C ARG A 816 12.23 -39.83 -11.84
N VAL A 817 12.34 -40.51 -10.70
CA VAL A 817 12.92 -39.93 -9.47
C VAL A 817 14.41 -40.18 -9.51
N SER A 818 15.20 -39.13 -9.28
CA SER A 818 16.67 -39.18 -9.25
C SER A 818 17.17 -38.59 -7.93
N LEU A 819 18.11 -39.27 -7.27
CA LEU A 819 18.70 -38.85 -6.01
C LEU A 819 20.12 -38.34 -6.22
N PHE A 820 20.46 -37.21 -5.62
CA PHE A 820 21.78 -36.59 -5.68
C PHE A 820 22.31 -36.31 -4.27
N ARG A 821 23.64 -36.41 -4.08
CA ARG A 821 24.34 -36.04 -2.85
C ARG A 821 25.50 -35.12 -3.20
N ASN A 822 25.51 -33.89 -2.68
CA ASN A 822 26.51 -32.86 -2.99
C ASN A 822 26.72 -32.64 -4.51
N GLY A 823 25.63 -32.76 -5.29
CA GLY A 823 25.67 -32.68 -6.76
C GLY A 823 26.06 -33.98 -7.47
N GLU A 824 26.50 -35.02 -6.75
CA GLU A 824 26.84 -36.33 -7.30
C GLU A 824 25.59 -37.21 -7.42
N PHE A 825 25.40 -37.84 -8.58
CA PHE A 825 24.25 -38.70 -8.85
C PHE A 825 24.36 -40.04 -8.10
N LEU A 826 23.38 -40.37 -7.27
CA LEU A 826 23.34 -41.62 -6.49
C LEU A 826 22.53 -42.72 -7.16
N GLY A 827 21.47 -42.37 -7.90
CA GLY A 827 20.60 -43.34 -8.56
C GLY A 827 19.29 -42.75 -9.06
N SER A 828 18.60 -43.50 -9.92
CA SER A 828 17.27 -43.11 -10.41
C SER A 828 16.35 -44.31 -10.59
N GLN A 829 15.05 -44.11 -10.44
CA GLN A 829 14.01 -45.12 -10.62
C GLN A 829 12.88 -44.53 -11.46
N ILE A 830 12.40 -45.30 -12.45
CA ILE A 830 11.15 -44.98 -13.14
C ILE A 830 10.02 -45.38 -12.21
N VAL A 831 9.16 -44.42 -11.89
CA VAL A 831 8.06 -44.59 -10.96
C VAL A 831 6.74 -44.29 -11.64
N ARG A 832 5.73 -45.11 -11.35
CA ARG A 832 4.35 -44.78 -11.66
C ARG A 832 3.80 -43.99 -10.48
N LEU A 833 3.34 -42.79 -10.76
CA LEU A 833 2.76 -41.88 -9.79
C LEU A 833 1.24 -42.00 -9.92
N SER A 834 0.56 -42.42 -8.87
CA SER A 834 -0.90 -42.37 -8.78
C SER A 834 -1.33 -40.97 -8.36
N ALA A 835 -2.55 -40.55 -8.69
CA ALA A 835 -3.12 -39.30 -8.18
C ALA A 835 -3.07 -39.27 -6.64
N GLY A 836 -2.53 -38.20 -6.06
CA GLY A 836 -2.27 -38.07 -4.63
C GLY A 836 -0.79 -38.31 -4.27
N LYS A 837 -0.54 -38.67 -3.01
CA LYS A 837 0.82 -38.90 -2.49
C LYS A 837 1.33 -40.29 -2.84
N ASN A 838 2.58 -40.34 -3.26
CA ASN A 838 3.31 -41.55 -3.58
C ASN A 838 4.61 -41.55 -2.76
N VAL A 839 4.97 -42.69 -2.19
CA VAL A 839 6.19 -42.81 -1.38
C VAL A 839 7.15 -43.77 -2.06
N PHE A 840 8.37 -43.30 -2.30
CA PHE A 840 9.46 -44.09 -2.86
C PHE A 840 10.61 -44.17 -1.87
N ALA A 841 11.14 -45.35 -1.63
CA ALA A 841 12.25 -45.57 -0.72
C ALA A 841 13.52 -45.94 -1.49
N TYR A 842 14.60 -45.19 -1.27
CA TYR A 842 15.94 -45.52 -1.76
C TYR A 842 16.78 -46.04 -0.61
N ARG A 843 17.36 -47.23 -0.78
CA ARG A 843 18.36 -47.78 0.15
C ARG A 843 19.72 -47.16 -0.16
N GLN A 844 20.38 -46.63 0.86
CA GLN A 844 21.74 -46.10 0.86
C GLN A 844 22.59 -46.85 1.87
#